data_AF-A0A5E4B300-F1
#
_entry.id   AF-A0A5E4B300-F1
#
_cell.length_a   1.000
_cell.length_b   1.000
_cell.length_c   1.000
_cell.angle_alpha   90.00
_cell.angle_beta   90.00
_cell.angle_gamma   90.00
#
_symmetry.space_group_name_H-M   'P 1'
#
loop_
_entity.id
_entity.type
_entity.pdbx_description
1 polymer ?
#
loop_
_entity_poly.entity_id
_entity_poly.type
_entity_poly.pdbx_seq_one_letter_code
_entity_poly.pdbx_strand_id
1 'polypeptide(L)'
;MADGLPSGGGLGLGAMALERTNWAAEEEPEPLEKGLFQDEESCSDCSYHDKPVTSLQSFVPEGKTLFPEIFQTSQLLFYERFRAYQDYILADCKASEVREFTAEFLEKVLEPSGWRAVWHTNVFEVLVEVTDVDFAALKAVVKLAEPYVCDSEVNTFTLDCVKELLELKECRLPLHELWVVFDGSGVFDQTALAIEHVRFFYQNIWRSWDEEEEDEYDYFVRCVEPRLRLYYDILEDRVPSGLVVDYHNLLSQCEESYRKFLNLRSSLSNCNSDSEQENISMVEGLKLYSEIEQLKQKLKLIENPLLRYVFGYQKNSNIQAKGIRPNGQKVTHVVSSTMMTGLLRALLRDKLCEEHCEGEIEVQFHRDPLSAINACFEGDTVIVCPGHYMVHGTFSIADSIELEGYGLPDDIVIEKRGKGDTFVDCTGADIKISNIKFVQHDAVEGILIIHRGKTTLENCVLQCETTGVTVRTSAEFLMKNSDLYGAKGAGIEIYPGSKCILSDNGIHHCKEGILIKDFLDEHYDIPKISMVNNIIHNNEGYGVVLVKPTIFSELQDNAHDGIEENKALKIQTSEEADAAERVDLEELIQCATGRMELSVRTDLSEQVEGNCEIVNELVAVSTQKGHMKKKRLSELGITQADDNLMSQEMFVAIVGNQFKWNGKGSFGTFLF
;
A
#
# COMPACT_ATOMS: atom_id res chain seq x y z
N MET A 1 -47.65 -34.79 53.94
CA MET A 1 -47.50 -35.84 54.98
C MET A 1 -46.15 -35.60 55.62
N ALA A 2 -46.16 -35.39 56.94
CA ALA A 2 -44.98 -35.18 57.81
C ALA A 2 -44.15 -36.49 57.90
N ASP A 3 -42.91 -36.59 58.42
CA ASP A 3 -42.15 -35.93 59.50
C ASP A 3 -40.63 -36.14 59.19
N GLY A 4 -39.63 -35.47 59.78
CA GLY A 4 -39.59 -34.68 61.01
C GLY A 4 -38.22 -33.98 61.23
N LEU A 5 -38.20 -33.14 62.27
CA LEU A 5 -37.12 -32.29 62.81
C LEU A 5 -36.44 -32.98 64.03
N PRO A 6 -35.50 -32.37 64.82
CA PRO A 6 -34.76 -31.08 64.69
C PRO A 6 -33.24 -31.17 65.05
N SER A 7 -32.48 -30.07 64.87
CA SER A 7 -31.85 -29.28 65.95
C SER A 7 -30.49 -28.63 65.63
N GLY A 8 -30.33 -27.37 66.08
CA GLY A 8 -29.07 -26.62 66.28
C GLY A 8 -28.64 -25.76 65.08
N GLY A 9 -28.48 -24.44 65.12
CA GLY A 9 -28.38 -23.47 66.22
C GLY A 9 -27.05 -22.71 66.16
N GLY A 10 -27.09 -21.43 65.75
CA GLY A 10 -25.98 -20.43 65.72
C GLY A 10 -25.66 -19.96 64.29
N LEU A 11 -26.19 -18.86 63.72
CA LEU A 11 -26.27 -17.43 64.13
C LEU A 11 -24.93 -16.89 64.65
N GLY A 12 -24.33 -15.82 64.12
CA GLY A 12 -24.71 -14.89 63.05
C GLY A 12 -23.86 -13.60 63.12
N LEU A 13 -24.05 -12.74 62.10
CA LEU A 13 -24.08 -11.26 62.07
C LEU A 13 -23.00 -10.50 62.87
N GLY A 14 -22.22 -9.54 62.36
CA GLY A 14 -22.57 -8.42 61.49
C GLY A 14 -22.21 -7.08 62.19
N ALA A 15 -21.95 -6.05 61.38
CA ALA A 15 -21.94 -4.60 61.69
C ALA A 15 -20.63 -3.85 62.13
N MET A 16 -20.30 -2.89 61.25
CA MET A 16 -19.64 -1.57 61.35
C MET A 16 -19.22 -0.96 62.71
N ALA A 17 -18.04 -0.30 62.77
CA ALA A 17 -17.88 1.19 62.74
C ALA A 17 -16.45 1.70 63.12
N LEU A 18 -16.00 2.76 62.41
CA LEU A 18 -15.07 3.90 62.78
C LEU A 18 -13.64 3.62 63.33
N GLU A 19 -12.55 4.38 63.11
CA GLU A 19 -12.15 5.54 62.28
C GLU A 19 -10.62 5.80 62.50
N ARG A 20 -9.90 6.38 61.51
CA ARG A 20 -8.59 7.12 61.56
C ARG A 20 -7.31 6.34 61.95
N THR A 21 -6.13 6.43 61.31
CA THR A 21 -5.36 7.57 60.73
C THR A 21 -4.21 7.11 59.78
N ASN A 22 -3.92 7.93 58.76
CA ASN A 22 -2.63 8.28 58.09
C ASN A 22 -1.75 7.26 57.32
N TRP A 23 -1.65 7.44 56.00
CA TRP A 23 -0.43 7.71 55.18
C TRP A 23 -0.88 7.93 53.70
N ALA A 24 -0.86 9.16 53.19
CA ALA A 24 0.21 9.85 52.43
C ALA A 24 0.34 9.35 50.97
N ALA A 25 0.22 10.30 50.04
CA ALA A 25 0.03 10.16 48.59
C ALA A 25 1.31 10.48 47.78
N GLU A 26 1.47 9.84 46.61
CA GLU A 26 2.27 10.26 45.44
C GLU A 26 1.59 9.60 44.21
N GLU A 27 0.72 10.28 43.47
CA GLU A 27 0.93 11.13 42.26
C GLU A 27 1.59 10.42 41.05
N GLU A 28 0.74 10.09 40.07
CA GLU A 28 1.06 9.74 38.68
C GLU A 28 1.41 11.02 37.88
N PRO A 29 2.34 11.00 36.90
CA PRO A 29 2.59 12.15 36.05
C PRO A 29 1.76 12.11 34.76
N GLU A 30 1.10 13.24 34.47
CA GLU A 30 0.49 13.62 33.20
C GLU A 30 1.54 13.82 32.07
N PRO A 31 1.18 13.67 30.78
CA PRO A 31 2.03 14.02 29.66
C PRO A 31 1.93 15.53 29.34
N LEU A 32 3.08 16.21 29.37
CA LEU A 32 3.21 17.63 29.03
C LEU A 32 3.25 17.84 27.51
N GLU A 33 2.18 18.42 26.96
CA GLU A 33 2.23 19.22 25.73
C GLU A 33 3.11 20.46 25.94
N LYS A 34 4.03 20.72 25.01
CA LYS A 34 4.50 22.08 24.66
C LYS A 34 4.97 22.08 23.21
N GLY A 35 4.13 22.63 22.33
CA GLY A 35 4.53 23.00 20.99
C GLY A 35 5.44 24.23 20.99
N LEU A 36 6.23 24.37 19.92
CA LEU A 36 6.75 25.64 19.41
C LEU A 36 7.13 25.43 17.93
N PHE A 37 6.31 26.00 17.04
CA PHE A 37 6.74 26.40 15.71
C PHE A 37 7.72 27.57 15.84
N GLN A 38 8.83 27.54 15.10
CA GLN A 38 9.48 28.73 14.57
C GLN A 38 10.37 28.33 13.38
N ASP A 39 9.95 28.75 12.19
CA ASP A 39 10.81 28.94 11.03
C ASP A 39 11.92 29.95 11.35
N GLU A 40 13.16 29.69 10.91
CA GLU A 40 13.99 30.68 10.23
C GLU A 40 15.09 29.99 9.40
N GLU A 41 15.19 30.46 8.16
CA GLU A 41 16.26 30.18 7.21
C GLU A 41 17.62 30.58 7.78
N SER A 42 18.62 29.70 7.68
CA SER A 42 20.02 30.12 7.72
C SER A 42 20.86 29.20 6.84
N CYS A 43 21.06 29.61 5.58
CA CYS A 43 22.17 29.16 4.76
C CYS A 43 23.49 29.52 5.47
N SER A 44 24.32 28.52 5.76
CA SER A 44 25.77 28.73 5.86
C SER A 44 26.50 27.59 5.16
N ASP A 45 27.18 27.97 4.09
CA ASP A 45 28.11 27.17 3.31
C ASP A 45 29.35 26.73 4.13
N CYS A 46 29.87 25.56 3.73
CA CYS A 46 31.24 25.05 3.86
C CYS A 46 31.75 24.59 5.25
N SER A 47 31.81 23.26 5.45
CA SER A 47 33.10 22.56 5.56
C SER A 47 32.92 21.04 5.50
N TYR A 48 33.52 20.42 4.49
CA TYR A 48 33.70 18.97 4.35
C TYR A 48 34.53 18.41 5.52
N HIS A 49 33.92 17.61 6.39
CA HIS A 49 34.56 16.54 7.16
C HIS A 49 33.46 15.59 7.69
N ASP A 50 33.04 14.65 6.86
CA ASP A 50 32.15 13.56 7.27
C ASP A 50 32.92 12.52 8.09
N LYS A 51 32.51 12.35 9.35
CA LYS A 51 32.53 11.07 10.07
C LYS A 51 31.26 11.01 10.93
N PRO A 52 30.27 10.17 10.62
CA PRO A 52 29.30 9.78 11.62
C PRO A 52 29.90 8.59 12.39
N VAL A 53 30.42 8.85 13.59
CA VAL A 53 30.59 7.77 14.58
C VAL A 53 29.25 7.63 15.26
N THR A 54 28.35 6.85 14.67
CA THR A 54 27.18 6.30 15.36
C THR A 54 27.66 5.11 16.16
N SER A 55 27.95 5.31 17.45
CA SER A 55 28.23 4.19 18.35
C SER A 55 26.99 3.31 18.45
N LEU A 56 27.07 2.06 17.99
CA LEU A 56 25.96 1.11 18.10
C LEU A 56 25.68 0.82 19.58
N GLN A 57 24.39 0.73 19.96
CA GLN A 57 24.01 0.42 21.34
C GLN A 57 24.13 -1.09 21.60
N SER A 58 24.37 -1.46 22.85
CA SER A 58 24.41 -2.87 23.26
C SER A 58 23.03 -3.38 23.67
N PHE A 59 22.76 -4.64 23.38
CA PHE A 59 21.53 -5.35 23.77
C PHE A 59 21.90 -6.65 24.50
N VAL A 60 21.18 -6.95 25.58
CA VAL A 60 21.26 -8.22 26.29
C VAL A 60 20.16 -9.13 25.74
N PRO A 61 20.49 -10.32 25.20
CA PRO A 61 19.47 -11.30 24.81
C PRO A 61 18.50 -11.58 25.97
N GLU A 62 17.20 -11.38 25.75
CA GLU A 62 16.18 -11.48 26.80
C GLU A 62 16.31 -12.79 27.59
N GLY A 63 16.56 -12.67 28.91
CA GLY A 63 16.53 -13.79 29.86
C GLY A 63 17.83 -14.57 30.08
N LYS A 64 18.95 -14.28 29.38
CA LYS A 64 20.18 -15.11 29.46
C LYS A 64 21.38 -14.37 30.05
N THR A 65 21.61 -14.50 31.36
CA THR A 65 22.74 -13.87 32.09
C THR A 65 24.12 -14.50 31.80
N LEU A 66 24.22 -15.47 30.89
CA LEU A 66 25.46 -16.22 30.61
C LEU A 66 26.26 -15.69 29.42
N PHE A 67 25.62 -14.98 28.48
CA PHE A 67 26.28 -14.49 27.27
C PHE A 67 26.72 -13.02 27.38
N PRO A 68 27.81 -12.63 26.71
CA PRO A 68 28.18 -11.22 26.55
C PRO A 68 27.09 -10.42 25.83
N GLU A 69 27.08 -9.11 26.06
CA GLU A 69 26.24 -8.17 25.30
C GLU A 69 26.56 -8.25 23.80
N ILE A 70 25.53 -8.11 22.96
CA ILE A 70 25.63 -8.15 21.49
C ILE A 70 25.23 -6.77 20.96
N PHE A 71 25.72 -6.37 19.79
CA PHE A 71 25.29 -5.13 19.13
C PHE A 71 23.77 -5.16 18.82
N GLN A 72 23.07 -4.05 19.12
CA GLN A 72 21.68 -3.85 18.72
C GLN A 72 21.62 -3.43 17.24
N THR A 73 21.47 -4.40 16.36
CA THR A 73 21.46 -4.19 14.89
C THR A 73 20.10 -4.45 14.25
N SER A 74 19.09 -4.84 15.03
CA SER A 74 17.77 -5.24 14.54
C SER A 74 16.85 -4.06 14.16
N GLN A 75 17.15 -2.84 14.60
CA GLN A 75 16.29 -1.66 14.44
C GLN A 75 16.80 -0.69 13.36
N LEU A 76 17.38 -1.21 12.27
CA LEU A 76 17.78 -0.37 11.14
C LEU A 76 16.56 0.10 10.35
N LEU A 77 16.56 1.36 9.94
CA LEU A 77 15.51 1.97 9.15
C LEU A 77 15.62 1.56 7.67
N PHE A 78 14.50 1.66 6.94
CA PHE A 78 14.44 1.37 5.50
C PHE A 78 15.57 2.07 4.72
N TYR A 79 15.75 3.37 4.97
CA TYR A 79 16.71 4.19 4.24
C TYR A 79 18.17 3.77 4.47
N GLU A 80 18.50 3.31 5.67
CA GLU A 80 19.84 2.85 6.03
C GLU A 80 20.19 1.58 5.26
N ARG A 81 19.27 0.60 5.24
CA ARG A 81 19.45 -0.64 4.47
C ARG A 81 19.44 -0.38 2.96
N PHE A 82 18.55 0.49 2.49
CA PHE A 82 18.44 0.85 1.08
C PHE A 82 19.76 1.43 0.55
N ARG A 83 20.30 2.46 1.23
CA ARG A 83 21.62 3.02 0.89
C ARG A 83 22.74 1.99 1.02
N ALA A 84 22.75 1.17 2.07
CA ALA A 84 23.78 0.14 2.26
C ALA A 84 23.85 -0.81 1.05
N TYR A 85 22.71 -1.31 0.61
CA TYR A 85 22.65 -2.23 -0.53
C TYR A 85 22.92 -1.54 -1.87
N GLN A 86 22.34 -0.36 -2.10
CA GLN A 86 22.50 0.36 -3.36
C GLN A 86 23.92 0.91 -3.53
N ASP A 87 24.46 1.61 -2.54
CA ASP A 87 25.68 2.40 -2.74
C ASP A 87 26.96 1.62 -2.40
N TYR A 88 26.88 0.61 -1.52
CA TYR A 88 28.07 -0.01 -0.92
C TYR A 88 28.21 -1.52 -1.13
N ILE A 89 27.12 -2.29 -1.10
CA ILE A 89 27.18 -3.76 -1.14
C ILE A 89 26.97 -4.30 -2.54
N LEU A 90 25.89 -3.89 -3.23
CA LEU A 90 25.46 -4.50 -4.48
C LEU A 90 25.70 -3.59 -5.68
N ALA A 91 25.44 -2.28 -5.57
CA ALA A 91 25.50 -1.37 -6.73
C ALA A 91 24.71 -1.94 -7.92
N ASP A 92 25.22 -1.79 -9.14
CA ASP A 92 24.59 -2.26 -10.38
C ASP A 92 24.89 -3.75 -10.67
N CYS A 93 24.96 -4.61 -9.64
CA CYS A 93 25.36 -6.01 -9.82
C CYS A 93 24.27 -6.88 -10.47
N LYS A 94 24.72 -7.95 -11.12
CA LYS A 94 23.87 -9.05 -11.58
C LYS A 94 23.64 -10.09 -10.49
N ALA A 95 22.60 -10.91 -10.64
CA ALA A 95 22.27 -11.95 -9.68
C ALA A 95 23.43 -12.95 -9.48
N SER A 96 24.15 -13.29 -10.55
CA SER A 96 25.33 -14.16 -10.50
C SER A 96 26.54 -13.55 -9.78
N GLU A 97 26.62 -12.21 -9.73
CA GLU A 97 27.75 -11.45 -9.17
C GLU A 97 27.54 -11.08 -7.68
N VAL A 98 26.32 -11.27 -7.14
CA VAL A 98 25.97 -10.89 -5.76
C VAL A 98 26.96 -11.42 -4.72
N ARG A 99 27.42 -12.68 -4.86
CA ARG A 99 28.40 -13.26 -3.93
C ARG A 99 29.76 -12.57 -4.01
N GLU A 100 30.22 -12.24 -5.21
CA GLU A 100 31.50 -11.57 -5.43
C GLU A 100 31.50 -10.15 -4.87
N PHE A 101 30.47 -9.37 -5.18
CA PHE A 101 30.31 -8.01 -4.67
C PHE A 101 30.17 -7.97 -3.15
N THR A 102 29.42 -8.92 -2.57
CA THR A 102 29.32 -9.06 -1.11
C THR A 102 30.69 -9.38 -0.50
N ALA A 103 31.50 -10.25 -1.13
CA ALA A 103 32.83 -10.58 -0.67
C ALA A 103 33.77 -9.35 -0.73
N GLU A 104 33.76 -8.60 -1.83
CA GLU A 104 34.56 -7.37 -1.98
C GLU A 104 34.19 -6.29 -0.94
N PHE A 105 32.90 -6.14 -0.64
CA PHE A 105 32.44 -5.24 0.41
C PHE A 105 32.97 -5.67 1.78
N LEU A 106 32.83 -6.97 2.11
CA LEU A 106 33.29 -7.50 3.39
C LEU A 106 34.81 -7.39 3.54
N GLU A 107 35.59 -7.59 2.49
CA GLU A 107 37.05 -7.44 2.53
C GLU A 107 37.47 -6.00 2.89
N LYS A 108 36.66 -4.99 2.54
CA LYS A 108 36.93 -3.57 2.83
C LYS A 108 36.51 -3.15 4.24
N VAL A 109 35.49 -3.79 4.81
CA VAL A 109 34.80 -3.32 6.03
C VAL A 109 35.05 -4.22 7.24
N LEU A 110 35.23 -5.52 7.02
CA LEU A 110 35.29 -6.51 8.09
C LEU A 110 36.71 -6.67 8.65
N GLU A 111 36.83 -6.71 9.97
CA GLU A 111 38.09 -7.12 10.61
C GLU A 111 38.30 -8.64 10.41
N PRO A 112 39.44 -9.07 9.86
CA PRO A 112 39.65 -10.47 9.46
C PRO A 112 39.78 -11.44 10.64
N SER A 113 40.11 -10.95 11.85
CA SER A 113 40.28 -11.78 13.03
C SER A 113 40.19 -10.97 14.33
N GLY A 114 40.07 -11.67 15.47
CA GLY A 114 40.24 -11.07 16.80
C GLY A 114 38.95 -10.60 17.46
N TRP A 115 37.80 -10.81 16.82
CA TRP A 115 36.48 -10.54 17.41
C TRP A 115 35.82 -11.84 17.89
N ARG A 116 34.96 -11.70 18.90
CA ARG A 116 34.14 -12.79 19.45
C ARG A 116 32.73 -12.69 18.91
N ALA A 117 32.09 -13.83 18.72
CA ALA A 117 30.73 -13.89 18.23
C ALA A 117 29.93 -14.97 18.95
N VAL A 118 28.64 -14.75 19.10
CA VAL A 118 27.69 -15.80 19.48
C VAL A 118 27.25 -16.48 18.19
N TRP A 119 27.59 -17.76 18.05
CA TRP A 119 27.03 -18.62 17.02
C TRP A 119 25.64 -19.03 17.46
N HIS A 120 24.62 -18.53 16.77
CA HIS A 120 23.23 -18.78 17.10
C HIS A 120 22.57 -19.63 16.02
N THR A 121 21.92 -20.70 16.48
CA THR A 121 21.18 -21.67 15.67
C THR A 121 19.82 -21.90 16.30
N ASN A 122 18.91 -22.56 15.58
CA ASN A 122 17.58 -22.89 16.09
C ASN A 122 17.58 -23.85 17.31
N VAL A 123 18.75 -24.36 17.74
CA VAL A 123 18.86 -25.41 18.76
C VAL A 123 19.79 -25.01 19.91
N PHE A 124 20.79 -24.17 19.65
CA PHE A 124 21.77 -23.75 20.64
C PHE A 124 22.44 -22.42 20.26
N GLU A 125 23.05 -21.81 21.28
CA GLU A 125 23.93 -20.64 21.20
C GLU A 125 25.29 -20.99 21.78
N VAL A 126 26.39 -20.68 21.09
CA VAL A 126 27.76 -20.95 21.56
C VAL A 126 28.66 -19.75 21.32
N LEU A 127 29.49 -19.41 22.29
CA LEU A 127 30.50 -18.35 22.14
C LEU A 127 31.73 -18.86 21.37
N VAL A 128 32.05 -18.18 20.28
CA VAL A 128 33.19 -18.48 19.41
C VAL A 128 34.09 -17.26 19.20
N GLU A 129 35.36 -17.51 18.91
CA GLU A 129 36.35 -16.51 18.53
C GLU A 129 36.69 -16.69 17.05
N VAL A 130 36.65 -15.59 16.29
CA VAL A 130 36.94 -15.61 14.85
C VAL A 130 38.43 -15.38 14.62
N THR A 131 39.05 -16.33 13.93
CA THR A 131 40.49 -16.34 13.67
C THR A 131 40.87 -15.99 12.24
N ASP A 132 39.95 -16.17 11.30
CA ASP A 132 40.11 -15.81 9.90
C ASP A 132 38.73 -15.74 9.23
N VAL A 133 38.63 -15.10 8.06
CA VAL A 133 37.39 -15.01 7.28
C VAL A 133 37.66 -15.36 5.81
N ASP A 134 36.98 -16.40 5.33
CA ASP A 134 36.90 -16.75 3.92
C ASP A 134 35.80 -15.91 3.26
N PHE A 135 36.19 -14.77 2.69
CA PHE A 135 35.29 -13.84 2.03
C PHE A 135 34.59 -14.45 0.81
N ALA A 136 35.29 -15.28 0.03
CA ALA A 136 34.72 -15.90 -1.17
C ALA A 136 33.61 -16.90 -0.82
N ALA A 137 33.78 -17.64 0.28
CA ALA A 137 32.76 -18.57 0.78
C ALA A 137 31.74 -17.92 1.73
N LEU A 138 31.93 -16.65 2.10
CA LEU A 138 31.17 -15.94 3.15
C LEU A 138 31.14 -16.70 4.49
N LYS A 139 32.27 -17.31 4.86
CA LYS A 139 32.43 -18.13 6.07
C LYS A 139 33.55 -17.63 6.96
N ALA A 140 33.33 -17.60 8.27
CA ALA A 140 34.37 -17.35 9.25
C ALA A 140 35.01 -18.65 9.75
N VAL A 141 36.32 -18.64 9.91
CA VAL A 141 37.09 -19.71 10.57
C VAL A 141 37.12 -19.42 12.06
N VAL A 142 36.50 -20.32 12.84
CA VAL A 142 36.25 -20.08 14.26
C VAL A 142 37.00 -21.05 15.17
N LYS A 143 37.23 -20.62 16.40
CA LYS A 143 37.65 -21.44 17.53
C LYS A 143 36.66 -21.27 18.68
N LEU A 144 36.55 -22.27 19.54
CA LEU A 144 35.74 -22.14 20.76
C LEU A 144 36.38 -21.11 21.70
N ALA A 145 35.58 -20.17 22.20
CA ALA A 145 36.06 -19.16 23.12
C ALA A 145 36.37 -19.75 24.50
N GLU A 146 37.35 -19.19 25.19
CA GLU A 146 37.65 -19.47 26.60
C GLU A 146 37.21 -18.28 27.48
N PRO A 147 36.32 -18.47 28.49
CA PRO A 147 35.67 -19.70 28.90
C PRO A 147 34.56 -20.16 27.93
N TYR A 148 34.32 -21.47 27.87
CA TYR A 148 33.23 -22.04 27.07
C TYR A 148 31.87 -21.63 27.64
N VAL A 149 31.07 -20.97 26.79
CA VAL A 149 29.68 -20.61 27.08
C VAL A 149 28.79 -21.22 26.01
N CYS A 150 27.83 -22.01 26.45
CA CYS A 150 26.83 -22.65 25.60
C CYS A 150 25.49 -22.61 26.31
N ASP A 151 24.44 -22.26 25.58
CA ASP A 151 23.06 -22.41 26.01
C ASP A 151 22.30 -23.22 24.97
N SER A 152 21.53 -24.19 25.44
CA SER A 152 20.70 -25.04 24.59
C SER A 152 19.40 -25.32 25.32
N GLU A 153 18.28 -25.20 24.62
CA GLU A 153 16.96 -25.59 25.14
C GLU A 153 16.90 -27.09 25.44
N VAL A 154 17.79 -27.88 24.83
CA VAL A 154 17.93 -29.31 25.02
C VAL A 154 19.24 -29.59 25.76
N ASN A 155 19.14 -29.93 27.05
CA ASN A 155 20.27 -30.20 27.97
C ASN A 155 21.23 -31.34 27.57
N THR A 156 21.17 -31.85 26.34
CA THR A 156 21.97 -32.96 25.80
C THR A 156 23.15 -32.51 24.94
N PHE A 157 23.27 -31.23 24.56
CA PHE A 157 24.41 -30.74 23.78
C PHE A 157 25.64 -30.53 24.67
N THR A 158 26.54 -31.52 24.69
CA THR A 158 27.81 -31.44 25.43
C THR A 158 28.89 -30.70 24.63
N LEU A 159 29.95 -30.25 25.31
CA LEU A 159 31.13 -29.64 24.69
C LEU A 159 31.71 -30.51 23.56
N ASP A 160 31.72 -31.83 23.75
CA ASP A 160 32.25 -32.78 22.77
C ASP A 160 31.37 -32.84 21.51
N CYS A 161 30.04 -32.76 21.65
CA CYS A 161 29.13 -32.67 20.51
C CYS A 161 29.34 -31.38 19.69
N VAL A 162 29.60 -30.25 20.35
CA VAL A 162 29.88 -28.98 19.66
C VAL A 162 31.21 -29.04 18.92
N LYS A 163 32.23 -29.69 19.50
CA LYS A 163 33.52 -29.91 18.84
C LYS A 163 33.40 -30.83 17.63
N GLU A 164 32.70 -31.96 17.77
CA GLU A 164 32.42 -32.87 16.65
C GLU A 164 31.67 -32.14 15.51
N LEU A 165 30.70 -31.28 15.85
CA LEU A 165 29.96 -30.49 14.88
C LEU A 165 30.84 -29.45 14.17
N LEU A 166 31.73 -28.78 14.91
CA LEU A 166 32.71 -27.87 14.33
C LEU A 166 33.70 -28.60 13.43
N GLU A 167 34.18 -29.79 13.82
CA GLU A 167 35.04 -30.63 12.99
C GLU A 167 34.35 -31.06 11.70
N LEU A 168 33.07 -31.44 11.76
CA LEU A 168 32.24 -31.75 10.59
C LEU A 168 32.05 -30.54 9.67
N LYS A 169 31.95 -29.34 10.23
CA LYS A 169 31.89 -28.07 9.48
C LYS A 169 33.28 -27.52 9.12
N GLU A 170 34.36 -28.27 9.34
CA GLU A 170 35.76 -27.84 9.09
C GLU A 170 36.12 -26.51 9.80
N CYS A 171 35.53 -26.26 10.97
CA CYS A 171 35.61 -25.01 11.73
C CYS A 171 35.21 -23.75 10.94
N ARG A 172 34.42 -23.90 9.87
CA ARG A 172 33.97 -22.83 9.00
C ARG A 172 32.47 -22.60 9.17
N LEU A 173 32.12 -21.46 9.75
CA LEU A 173 30.73 -21.09 10.01
C LEU A 173 30.27 -19.97 9.05
N PRO A 174 29.05 -20.02 8.50
CA PRO A 174 28.53 -18.93 7.69
C PRO A 174 28.43 -17.62 8.50
N LEU A 175 28.82 -16.50 7.89
CA LEU A 175 28.82 -15.19 8.57
C LEU A 175 27.45 -14.77 9.10
N HIS A 176 26.37 -15.12 8.38
CA HIS A 176 25.00 -14.80 8.80
C HIS A 176 24.55 -15.55 10.07
N GLU A 177 25.24 -16.63 10.48
CA GLU A 177 24.97 -17.36 11.74
C GLU A 177 25.72 -16.77 12.95
N LEU A 178 26.50 -15.69 12.78
CA LEU A 178 27.37 -15.15 13.83
C LEU A 178 26.93 -13.77 14.29
N TRP A 179 26.75 -13.58 15.60
CA TRP A 179 26.42 -12.30 16.22
C TRP A 179 27.62 -11.73 16.95
N VAL A 180 28.14 -10.59 16.48
CA VAL A 180 29.34 -9.97 17.06
C VAL A 180 29.08 -9.53 18.50
N VAL A 181 29.97 -9.92 19.41
CA VAL A 181 29.94 -9.50 20.81
C VAL A 181 30.31 -8.03 20.90
N PHE A 182 29.51 -7.27 21.64
CA PHE A 182 29.74 -5.86 21.91
C PHE A 182 31.04 -5.68 22.69
N ASP A 183 31.90 -4.82 22.17
CA ASP A 183 33.02 -4.27 22.93
C ASP A 183 32.90 -2.74 22.92
N GLY A 184 32.93 -2.12 24.09
CA GLY A 184 32.81 -0.66 24.20
C GLY A 184 33.98 0.14 23.58
N SER A 185 34.82 -0.51 22.76
CA SER A 185 35.95 0.06 22.05
C SER A 185 35.52 0.78 20.76
N GLY A 186 34.36 0.41 20.18
CA GLY A 186 33.88 0.93 18.90
C GLY A 186 34.60 0.36 17.67
N VAL A 187 35.55 -0.56 17.86
CA VAL A 187 36.39 -1.10 16.78
C VAL A 187 35.59 -2.07 15.91
N PHE A 188 34.71 -2.87 16.53
CA PHE A 188 33.94 -3.89 15.81
C PHE A 188 32.53 -3.42 15.39
N ASP A 189 32.19 -2.14 15.58
CA ASP A 189 30.86 -1.60 15.22
C ASP A 189 30.56 -1.80 13.72
N GLN A 190 31.54 -1.51 12.85
CA GLN A 190 31.41 -1.69 11.41
C GLN A 190 31.31 -3.17 11.03
N THR A 191 32.10 -4.03 11.69
CA THR A 191 32.05 -5.48 11.52
C THR A 191 30.67 -6.04 11.89
N ALA A 192 30.10 -5.58 13.00
CA ALA A 192 28.77 -5.97 13.45
C ALA A 192 27.67 -5.51 12.49
N LEU A 193 27.76 -4.26 12.01
CA LEU A 193 26.81 -3.71 11.06
C LEU A 193 26.88 -4.41 9.69
N ALA A 194 28.07 -4.69 9.17
CA ALA A 194 28.26 -5.41 7.92
C ALA A 194 27.68 -6.83 7.98
N ILE A 195 27.93 -7.56 9.07
CA ILE A 195 27.37 -8.90 9.28
C ILE A 195 25.83 -8.84 9.40
N GLU A 196 25.27 -7.82 10.04
CA GLU A 196 23.82 -7.62 10.08
C GLU A 196 23.23 -7.42 8.68
N HIS A 197 23.85 -6.58 7.83
CA HIS A 197 23.37 -6.36 6.48
C HIS A 197 23.39 -7.65 5.65
N VAL A 198 24.46 -8.43 5.76
CA VAL A 198 24.58 -9.74 5.09
C VAL A 198 23.55 -10.73 5.63
N ARG A 199 23.37 -10.80 6.94
CA ARG A 199 22.38 -11.68 7.58
C ARG A 199 20.98 -11.35 7.10
N PHE A 200 20.58 -10.08 7.20
CA PHE A 200 19.26 -9.65 6.78
C PHE A 200 19.01 -9.94 5.30
N PHE A 201 20.00 -9.70 4.45
CA PHE A 201 19.90 -9.95 3.02
C PHE A 201 19.61 -11.43 2.73
N TYR A 202 20.40 -12.35 3.29
CA TYR A 202 20.21 -13.78 3.03
C TYR A 202 18.98 -14.38 3.71
N GLN A 203 18.48 -13.77 4.79
CA GLN A 203 17.29 -14.25 5.49
C GLN A 203 15.98 -13.73 4.87
N ASN A 204 15.95 -12.46 4.44
CA ASN A 204 14.70 -11.80 4.07
C ASN A 204 14.57 -11.48 2.58
N ILE A 205 15.70 -11.29 1.87
CA ILE A 205 15.72 -10.78 0.49
C ILE A 205 16.11 -11.86 -0.51
N TRP A 206 17.26 -12.52 -0.30
CA TRP A 206 17.80 -13.53 -1.22
C TRP A 206 16.89 -14.75 -1.32
N ARG A 207 16.69 -15.26 -2.54
CA ARG A 207 15.97 -16.51 -2.79
C ARG A 207 16.88 -17.51 -3.50
N SER A 208 16.64 -18.80 -3.25
CA SER A 208 17.48 -19.89 -3.79
C SER A 208 17.46 -19.98 -5.32
N TRP A 209 16.42 -19.46 -5.97
CA TRP A 209 16.27 -19.44 -7.42
C TRP A 209 16.72 -18.12 -8.08
N ASP A 210 17.19 -17.13 -7.30
CA ASP A 210 17.66 -15.86 -7.86
C ASP A 210 18.96 -16.04 -8.64
N GLU A 211 19.82 -16.99 -8.23
CA GLU A 211 21.10 -17.33 -8.89
C GLU A 211 20.91 -17.82 -10.34
N GLU A 212 19.71 -18.29 -10.70
CA GLU A 212 19.39 -18.83 -12.02
C GLU A 212 18.57 -17.83 -12.89
N GLU A 213 18.28 -16.62 -12.42
CA GLU A 213 17.58 -15.62 -13.25
C GLU A 213 18.51 -14.98 -14.29
N GLU A 214 17.94 -14.58 -15.44
CA GLU A 214 18.71 -13.99 -16.53
C GLU A 214 19.44 -12.69 -16.13
N ASP A 215 20.74 -12.67 -16.45
CA ASP A 215 21.78 -11.69 -16.10
C ASP A 215 21.73 -10.39 -16.93
N GLU A 216 20.59 -10.08 -17.53
CA GLU A 216 20.43 -8.96 -18.47
C GLU A 216 20.09 -7.63 -17.79
N TYR A 217 19.65 -7.67 -16.52
CA TYR A 217 19.15 -6.50 -15.77
C TYR A 217 19.74 -6.42 -14.36
N ASP A 218 19.76 -5.20 -13.81
CA ASP A 218 20.20 -4.89 -12.45
C ASP A 218 19.36 -5.63 -11.39
N TYR A 219 20.05 -6.44 -10.57
CA TYR A 219 19.43 -7.23 -9.51
C TYR A 219 18.86 -6.37 -8.38
N PHE A 220 19.47 -5.22 -8.08
CA PHE A 220 19.02 -4.34 -7.01
C PHE A 220 17.61 -3.80 -7.30
N VAL A 221 17.44 -3.16 -8.46
CA VAL A 221 16.15 -2.56 -8.86
C VAL A 221 15.08 -3.62 -9.05
N ARG A 222 15.44 -4.79 -9.63
CA ARG A 222 14.48 -5.84 -9.95
C ARG A 222 13.98 -6.61 -8.72
N CYS A 223 14.87 -6.92 -7.79
CA CYS A 223 14.59 -7.87 -6.71
C CYS A 223 14.76 -7.25 -5.32
N VAL A 224 15.88 -6.56 -5.07
CA VAL A 224 16.23 -6.10 -3.72
C VAL A 224 15.32 -4.97 -3.26
N GLU A 225 15.15 -3.92 -4.06
CA GLU A 225 14.32 -2.77 -3.71
C GLU A 225 12.86 -3.17 -3.43
N PRO A 226 12.16 -3.91 -4.32
CA PRO A 226 10.77 -4.30 -4.08
C PRO A 226 10.60 -5.17 -2.82
N ARG A 227 11.49 -6.14 -2.59
CA ARG A 227 11.43 -7.03 -1.42
C ARG A 227 11.76 -6.31 -0.13
N LEU A 228 12.77 -5.42 -0.15
CA LEU A 228 13.11 -4.59 1.01
C LEU A 228 11.95 -3.67 1.37
N ARG A 229 11.34 -3.04 0.36
CA ARG A 229 10.18 -2.17 0.57
C ARG A 229 8.99 -2.93 1.11
N LEU A 230 8.70 -4.11 0.57
CA LEU A 230 7.66 -5.00 1.08
C LEU A 230 7.88 -5.35 2.56
N TYR A 231 9.12 -5.67 2.96
CA TYR A 231 9.44 -6.00 4.34
C TYR A 231 9.08 -4.85 5.31
N TYR A 232 9.50 -3.62 5.00
CA TYR A 232 9.16 -2.47 5.85
C TYR A 232 7.69 -2.09 5.76
N ASP A 233 7.05 -2.28 4.60
CA ASP A 233 5.61 -2.08 4.47
C ASP A 233 4.81 -3.06 5.34
N ILE A 234 5.30 -4.28 5.52
CA ILE A 234 4.71 -5.26 6.44
C ILE A 234 4.95 -4.85 7.89
N LEU A 235 6.16 -4.41 8.25
CA LEU A 235 6.48 -3.94 9.60
C LEU A 235 5.68 -2.71 10.02
N GLU A 236 5.37 -1.82 9.08
CA GLU A 236 4.61 -0.58 9.30
C GLU A 236 3.09 -0.77 9.15
N ASP A 237 2.59 -2.01 9.13
CA ASP A 237 1.16 -2.34 8.94
C ASP A 237 0.57 -1.69 7.66
N ARG A 238 1.35 -1.49 6.59
CA ARG A 238 0.88 -0.92 5.30
C ARG A 238 0.34 -1.97 4.33
N VAL A 239 0.54 -3.24 4.64
CA VAL A 239 0.11 -4.39 3.84
C VAL A 239 -0.93 -5.17 4.64
N PRO A 240 -2.09 -5.51 4.04
CA PRO A 240 -3.13 -6.26 4.73
C PRO A 240 -2.64 -7.62 5.19
N SER A 241 -3.09 -8.03 6.37
CA SER A 241 -2.72 -9.30 7.00
C SER A 241 -2.98 -10.51 6.10
N GLY A 242 -4.11 -10.53 5.38
CA GLY A 242 -4.43 -11.61 4.43
C GLY A 242 -3.43 -11.70 3.28
N LEU A 243 -2.99 -10.57 2.75
CA LEU A 243 -1.99 -10.53 1.67
C LEU A 243 -0.61 -10.96 2.17
N VAL A 244 -0.27 -10.61 3.42
CA VAL A 244 0.97 -11.07 4.06
C VAL A 244 0.96 -12.59 4.20
N VAL A 245 -0.14 -13.19 4.65
CA VAL A 245 -0.27 -14.65 4.76
C VAL A 245 -0.16 -15.31 3.39
N ASP A 246 -0.84 -14.77 2.39
CA ASP A 246 -0.76 -15.26 1.01
C ASP A 246 0.66 -15.18 0.43
N TYR A 247 1.40 -14.10 0.70
CA TYR A 247 2.79 -13.95 0.30
C TYR A 247 3.68 -15.05 0.90
N HIS A 248 3.59 -15.28 2.21
CA HIS A 248 4.37 -16.33 2.88
C HIS A 248 3.99 -17.73 2.38
N ASN A 249 2.70 -17.97 2.13
CA ASN A 249 2.22 -19.23 1.56
C ASN A 249 2.76 -19.46 0.14
N LEU A 250 2.76 -18.43 -0.71
CA LEU A 250 3.30 -18.49 -2.07
C LEU A 250 4.82 -18.70 -2.06
N LEU A 251 5.54 -18.02 -1.17
CA LEU A 251 6.98 -18.21 -0.98
C LEU A 251 7.29 -19.67 -0.61
N SER A 252 6.59 -20.20 0.39
CA SER A 252 6.78 -21.59 0.85
C SER A 252 6.47 -22.61 -0.26
N GLN A 253 5.39 -22.39 -1.02
CA GLN A 253 5.07 -23.23 -2.18
C GLN A 253 6.16 -23.16 -3.26
N CYS A 254 6.68 -21.96 -3.55
CA CYS A 254 7.75 -21.78 -4.53
C CYS A 254 9.05 -22.48 -4.08
N GLU A 255 9.43 -22.34 -2.81
CA GLU A 255 10.59 -23.05 -2.23
C GLU A 255 10.43 -24.57 -2.28
N GLU A 256 9.24 -25.09 -1.96
CA GLU A 256 9.00 -26.53 -2.02
C GLU A 256 9.06 -27.07 -3.46
N SER A 257 8.43 -26.38 -4.41
CA SER A 257 8.45 -26.75 -5.83
C SER A 257 9.86 -26.62 -6.43
N TYR A 258 10.62 -25.59 -6.05
CA TYR A 258 12.02 -25.43 -6.46
C TYR A 258 12.91 -26.54 -5.89
N ARG A 259 12.72 -26.93 -4.62
CA ARG A 259 13.44 -28.06 -4.02
C ARG A 259 13.12 -29.38 -4.73
N LYS A 260 11.86 -29.62 -5.10
CA LYS A 260 11.46 -30.79 -5.91
C LYS A 260 12.15 -30.79 -7.27
N PHE A 261 12.20 -29.62 -7.92
CA PHE A 261 12.88 -29.44 -9.20
C PHE A 261 14.39 -29.73 -9.10
N LEU A 262 15.09 -29.22 -8.09
CA LEU A 262 16.51 -29.51 -7.86
C LEU A 262 16.76 -31.00 -7.61
N ASN A 263 15.91 -31.66 -6.80
CA ASN A 263 16.02 -33.10 -6.56
C ASN A 263 15.84 -33.90 -7.85
N LEU A 264 14.87 -33.53 -8.69
CA LEU A 264 14.65 -34.18 -9.98
C LEU A 264 15.84 -33.96 -10.92
N ARG A 265 16.37 -32.74 -11.00
CA ARG A 265 17.57 -32.40 -11.79
C ARG A 265 18.79 -33.20 -11.34
N SER A 266 19.02 -33.31 -10.03
CA SER A 266 20.12 -34.12 -9.49
C SER A 266 19.95 -35.62 -9.77
N SER A 267 18.70 -36.10 -9.80
CA SER A 267 18.40 -37.50 -10.13
C SER A 267 18.66 -37.80 -11.60
N LEU A 268 18.28 -36.89 -12.49
CA LEU A 268 18.57 -36.96 -13.94
C LEU A 268 20.07 -36.90 -14.22
N SER A 269 20.81 -36.02 -13.54
CA SER A 269 22.27 -35.91 -13.69
C SER A 269 23.03 -37.16 -13.23
N ASN A 270 22.40 -38.02 -12.42
CA ASN A 270 22.99 -39.26 -11.90
C ASN A 270 22.57 -40.51 -12.71
N CYS A 271 21.63 -40.38 -13.66
CA CYS A 271 21.19 -41.45 -14.54
C CYS A 271 21.92 -41.35 -15.89
N ASN A 272 22.75 -42.36 -16.20
CA ASN A 272 23.54 -42.42 -17.45
C ASN A 272 22.90 -43.37 -18.48
N SER A 273 21.58 -43.58 -18.46
CA SER A 273 20.94 -44.56 -19.34
C SER A 273 19.65 -44.02 -19.96
N ASP A 274 19.70 -43.74 -21.27
CA ASP A 274 18.57 -43.41 -22.15
C ASP A 274 17.42 -44.41 -21.94
N SER A 275 16.51 -44.07 -21.03
CA SER A 275 15.39 -44.92 -20.65
C SER A 275 14.12 -44.10 -20.64
N GLU A 276 12.98 -44.74 -20.91
CA GLU A 276 11.66 -44.07 -20.90
C GLU A 276 11.34 -43.37 -19.57
N GLN A 277 12.03 -43.74 -18.49
CA GLN A 277 11.94 -43.09 -17.18
C GLN A 277 12.53 -41.67 -17.19
N GLU A 278 13.56 -41.40 -17.99
CA GLU A 278 14.12 -40.06 -18.17
C GLU A 278 13.17 -39.16 -18.95
N ASN A 279 12.45 -39.69 -19.95
CA ASN A 279 11.43 -38.95 -20.69
C ASN A 279 10.26 -38.48 -19.79
N ILE A 280 9.79 -39.35 -18.89
CA ILE A 280 8.73 -39.00 -17.92
C ILE A 280 9.23 -37.94 -16.93
N SER A 281 10.46 -38.12 -16.41
CA SER A 281 11.12 -37.19 -15.50
C SER A 281 11.38 -35.82 -16.14
N MET A 282 11.71 -35.76 -17.44
CA MET A 282 11.89 -34.50 -18.17
C MET A 282 10.56 -33.74 -18.32
N VAL A 283 9.45 -34.44 -18.60
CA VAL A 283 8.11 -33.83 -18.65
C VAL A 283 7.68 -33.32 -17.28
N GLU A 284 7.99 -34.05 -16.20
CA GLU A 284 7.75 -33.59 -14.83
C GLU A 284 8.60 -32.36 -14.49
N GLY A 285 9.86 -32.29 -14.95
CA GLY A 285 10.72 -31.13 -14.82
C GLY A 285 10.18 -29.89 -15.51
N LEU A 286 9.65 -30.02 -16.73
CA LEU A 286 9.02 -28.91 -17.46
C LEU A 286 7.73 -28.41 -16.77
N LYS A 287 6.93 -29.34 -16.21
CA LYS A 287 5.74 -28.97 -15.43
C LYS A 287 6.11 -28.19 -14.17
N LEU A 288 7.10 -28.67 -13.42
CA LEU A 288 7.61 -27.98 -12.23
C LEU A 288 8.18 -26.61 -12.58
N TYR A 289 8.93 -26.49 -13.67
CA TYR A 289 9.46 -25.20 -14.12
C TYR A 289 8.34 -24.21 -14.46
N SER A 290 7.31 -24.65 -15.19
CA SER A 290 6.14 -23.82 -15.50
C SER A 290 5.38 -23.39 -14.24
N GLU A 291 5.22 -24.29 -13.27
CA GLU A 291 4.60 -23.98 -11.97
C GLU A 291 5.42 -22.95 -11.18
N ILE A 292 6.74 -23.14 -11.10
CA ILE A 292 7.66 -22.22 -10.43
C ILE A 292 7.57 -20.84 -11.08
N GLU A 293 7.55 -20.75 -12.41
CA GLU A 293 7.46 -19.46 -13.11
C GLU A 293 6.13 -18.75 -12.82
N GLN A 294 5.01 -19.48 -12.79
CA GLN A 294 3.71 -18.93 -12.39
C GLN A 294 3.70 -18.45 -10.93
N LEU A 295 4.39 -19.14 -10.03
CA LEU A 295 4.53 -18.74 -8.62
C LEU A 295 5.41 -17.49 -8.49
N LYS A 296 6.55 -17.45 -9.20
CA LYS A 296 7.46 -16.29 -9.25
C LYS A 296 6.74 -15.04 -9.76
N GLN A 297 5.95 -15.16 -10.83
CA GLN A 297 5.16 -14.05 -11.35
C GLN A 297 4.18 -13.50 -10.29
N LYS A 298 3.47 -14.39 -9.57
CA LYS A 298 2.59 -13.97 -8.47
C LYS A 298 3.33 -13.29 -7.33
N LEU A 299 4.53 -13.76 -6.98
CA LEU A 299 5.37 -13.11 -5.96
C LEU A 299 5.78 -11.71 -6.40
N LYS A 300 6.25 -11.54 -7.66
CA LYS A 300 6.61 -10.24 -8.24
C LYS A 300 5.45 -9.24 -8.20
N LEU A 301 4.21 -9.70 -8.41
CA LEU A 301 3.01 -8.86 -8.27
C LEU A 301 2.81 -8.35 -6.84
N ILE A 302 3.10 -9.15 -5.81
CA ILE A 302 2.92 -8.75 -4.40
C ILE A 302 4.11 -7.89 -3.92
N GLU A 303 5.32 -8.17 -4.40
CA GLU A 303 6.54 -7.44 -4.05
C GLU A 303 6.52 -6.02 -4.62
N ASN A 304 5.95 -5.83 -5.81
CA ASN A 304 5.82 -4.50 -6.37
C ASN A 304 4.71 -3.70 -5.63
N PRO A 305 5.04 -2.54 -5.03
CA PRO A 305 4.08 -1.76 -4.25
C PRO A 305 2.86 -1.33 -5.04
N LEU A 306 2.99 -1.03 -6.34
CA LEU A 306 1.84 -0.64 -7.16
C LEU A 306 1.00 -1.87 -7.49
N LEU A 307 1.62 -2.92 -8.03
CA LEU A 307 0.93 -4.13 -8.49
C LEU A 307 0.22 -4.84 -7.34
N ARG A 308 0.75 -4.83 -6.12
CA ARG A 308 0.07 -5.47 -4.97
C ARG A 308 -1.26 -4.79 -4.65
N TYR A 309 -1.35 -3.45 -4.81
CA TYR A 309 -2.61 -2.74 -4.62
C TYR A 309 -3.60 -3.10 -5.72
N VAL A 310 -3.15 -3.39 -6.94
CA VAL A 310 -4.00 -3.78 -8.09
C VAL A 310 -4.47 -5.22 -8.00
N PHE A 311 -3.53 -6.15 -7.83
CA PHE A 311 -3.73 -7.58 -8.06
C PHE A 311 -3.83 -8.39 -6.76
N GLY A 312 -3.22 -7.94 -5.65
CA GLY A 312 -3.17 -8.68 -4.39
C GLY A 312 -4.54 -8.87 -3.73
N TYR A 313 -5.53 -8.07 -4.10
CA TYR A 313 -6.84 -8.02 -3.43
C TYR A 313 -7.95 -8.82 -4.11
N GLN A 314 -7.68 -9.53 -5.21
CA GLN A 314 -8.70 -10.35 -5.85
C GLN A 314 -9.09 -11.59 -5.02
N LYS A 315 -8.31 -11.98 -4.00
CA LYS A 315 -8.50 -13.24 -3.25
C LYS A 315 -9.01 -13.09 -1.81
N ASN A 316 -8.98 -11.91 -1.21
CA ASN A 316 -9.19 -11.81 0.25
C ASN A 316 -10.65 -11.82 0.70
N SER A 317 -11.61 -11.61 -0.21
CA SER A 317 -13.02 -11.80 0.13
C SER A 317 -13.44 -13.25 -0.09
N ASN A 318 -12.94 -14.19 0.73
CA ASN A 318 -13.48 -15.56 0.84
C ASN A 318 -14.89 -15.60 1.45
N ILE A 319 -15.63 -14.49 1.36
CA ILE A 319 -16.97 -14.36 1.90
C ILE A 319 -17.91 -15.01 0.90
N GLN A 320 -18.39 -16.21 1.25
CA GLN A 320 -19.43 -16.87 0.48
C GLN A 320 -20.77 -16.24 0.80
N ALA A 321 -21.50 -15.85 -0.25
CA ALA A 321 -22.90 -15.47 -0.16
C ALA A 321 -23.71 -16.62 0.46
N LYS A 322 -24.58 -16.31 1.42
CA LYS A 322 -25.47 -17.32 2.02
C LYS A 322 -26.62 -17.66 1.06
N GLY A 323 -26.90 -16.78 0.11
CA GLY A 323 -27.96 -16.91 -0.88
C GLY A 323 -29.34 -16.73 -0.26
N ILE A 324 -30.35 -17.22 -0.97
CA ILE A 324 -31.74 -17.15 -0.55
C ILE A 324 -31.97 -18.02 0.68
N ARG A 325 -32.67 -17.47 1.67
CA ARG A 325 -33.03 -18.16 2.91
C ARG A 325 -33.85 -19.44 2.61
N PRO A 326 -33.69 -20.56 3.34
CA PRO A 326 -34.38 -21.83 3.02
C PRO A 326 -35.92 -21.77 3.04
N ASN A 327 -36.48 -20.80 3.77
CA ASN A 327 -37.92 -20.53 3.84
C ASN A 327 -38.41 -19.52 2.77
N GLY A 328 -37.50 -18.93 1.98
CA GLY A 328 -37.81 -17.95 0.93
C GLY A 328 -38.37 -16.61 1.44
N GLN A 329 -38.42 -16.40 2.76
CA GLN A 329 -38.95 -15.16 3.36
C GLN A 329 -37.83 -14.15 3.57
N LYS A 330 -38.14 -12.87 3.32
CA LYS A 330 -37.27 -11.74 3.61
C LYS A 330 -37.49 -11.27 5.04
N VAL A 331 -36.40 -10.98 5.73
CA VAL A 331 -36.39 -10.55 7.13
C VAL A 331 -35.92 -9.10 7.21
N THR A 332 -36.60 -8.30 8.03
CA THR A 332 -36.15 -6.95 8.38
C THR A 332 -35.40 -6.98 9.71
N HIS A 333 -34.12 -6.63 9.69
CA HIS A 333 -33.26 -6.57 10.86
C HIS A 333 -33.25 -5.14 11.42
N VAL A 334 -33.74 -4.94 12.64
CA VAL A 334 -33.73 -3.62 13.30
C VAL A 334 -32.58 -3.57 14.31
N VAL A 335 -31.65 -2.65 14.11
CA VAL A 335 -30.50 -2.42 14.98
C VAL A 335 -30.79 -1.28 15.93
N SER A 336 -30.71 -1.54 17.23
CA SER A 336 -30.83 -0.52 18.28
C SER A 336 -30.22 -1.00 19.58
N SER A 337 -29.37 -0.18 20.20
CA SER A 337 -28.84 -0.44 21.55
C SER A 337 -29.92 -0.23 22.63
N THR A 338 -30.69 0.86 22.49
CA THR A 338 -31.83 1.19 23.33
C THR A 338 -32.94 1.83 22.49
N MET A 339 -34.15 1.32 22.61
CA MET A 339 -35.28 1.80 21.81
C MET A 339 -36.31 2.53 22.67
N MET A 340 -36.58 3.80 22.34
CA MET A 340 -37.66 4.56 22.95
C MET A 340 -39.01 4.15 22.34
N THR A 341 -40.07 4.15 23.16
CA THR A 341 -41.41 3.78 22.72
C THR A 341 -41.96 4.68 21.61
N GLY A 342 -41.58 5.97 21.60
CA GLY A 342 -41.92 6.90 20.53
C GLY A 342 -41.29 6.55 19.19
N LEU A 343 -39.99 6.19 19.21
CA LEU A 343 -39.24 5.78 18.01
C LEU A 343 -39.78 4.46 17.45
N LEU A 344 -40.05 3.48 18.31
CA LEU A 344 -40.66 2.22 17.89
C LEU A 344 -42.02 2.43 17.21
N ARG A 345 -42.87 3.31 17.76
CA ARG A 345 -44.16 3.65 17.13
C ARG A 345 -43.99 4.33 15.78
N ALA A 346 -42.98 5.19 15.64
CA ALA A 346 -42.69 5.86 14.38
C ALA A 346 -42.17 4.87 13.33
N LEU A 347 -41.18 4.04 13.68
CA LEU A 347 -40.62 3.00 12.82
C LEU A 347 -41.70 1.99 12.38
N LEU A 348 -42.56 1.55 13.30
CA LEU A 348 -43.68 0.67 12.97
C LEU A 348 -44.61 1.31 11.94
N ARG A 349 -45.00 2.57 12.15
CA ARG A 349 -45.90 3.30 11.23
C ARG A 349 -45.27 3.56 9.87
N ASP A 350 -44.01 3.98 9.84
CA ASP A 350 -43.39 4.53 8.63
C ASP A 350 -42.77 3.44 7.74
N LYS A 351 -42.26 2.34 8.32
CA LYS A 351 -41.46 1.33 7.59
C LYS A 351 -41.98 -0.10 7.70
N LEU A 352 -42.65 -0.46 8.79
CA LEU A 352 -43.14 -1.84 9.00
C LEU A 352 -44.64 -1.99 8.77
N CYS A 353 -45.38 -0.89 8.61
CA CYS A 353 -46.80 -0.85 8.27
C CYS A 353 -47.00 -0.25 6.88
N GLU A 354 -46.40 -0.84 5.85
CA GLU A 354 -46.81 -0.52 4.48
C GLU A 354 -48.08 -1.28 4.11
N GLU A 355 -49.10 -0.57 3.64
CA GLU A 355 -50.36 -1.10 3.09
C GLU A 355 -50.17 -1.98 1.82
N HIS A 356 -48.93 -2.28 1.41
CA HIS A 356 -48.56 -2.95 0.17
C HIS A 356 -47.76 -4.27 0.34
N CYS A 357 -47.53 -4.74 1.57
CA CYS A 357 -46.90 -6.04 1.78
C CYS A 357 -47.96 -7.15 1.84
N GLU A 358 -48.00 -8.03 0.84
CA GLU A 358 -48.93 -9.18 0.78
C GLU A 358 -48.61 -10.31 1.81
N GLY A 359 -47.75 -10.07 2.81
CA GLY A 359 -47.36 -11.06 3.82
C GLY A 359 -46.88 -10.46 5.14
N GLU A 360 -46.89 -11.28 6.20
CA GLU A 360 -46.26 -10.94 7.50
C GLU A 360 -44.74 -10.76 7.31
N ILE A 361 -44.24 -9.58 7.65
CA ILE A 361 -42.80 -9.27 7.65
C ILE A 361 -42.19 -9.82 8.95
N GLU A 362 -41.21 -10.71 8.84
CA GLU A 362 -40.44 -11.15 10.01
C GLU A 362 -39.47 -10.03 10.40
N VAL A 363 -39.49 -9.62 11.68
CA VAL A 363 -38.62 -8.57 12.22
C VAL A 363 -37.71 -9.15 13.30
N GLN A 364 -36.40 -8.96 13.15
CA GLN A 364 -35.39 -9.40 14.13
C GLN A 364 -34.66 -8.20 14.73
N PHE A 365 -34.56 -8.14 16.06
CA PHE A 365 -33.88 -7.06 16.75
C PHE A 365 -32.45 -7.44 17.12
N HIS A 366 -31.52 -6.54 16.79
CA HIS A 366 -30.09 -6.69 17.04
C HIS A 366 -29.58 -5.51 17.86
N ARG A 367 -28.61 -5.76 18.75
CA ARG A 367 -27.98 -4.69 19.53
C ARG A 367 -26.87 -3.98 18.76
N ASP A 368 -26.26 -4.68 17.82
CA ASP A 368 -25.05 -4.27 17.13
C ASP A 368 -25.20 -4.46 15.60
N PRO A 369 -24.74 -3.51 14.77
CA PRO A 369 -24.87 -3.61 13.32
C PRO A 369 -24.14 -4.83 12.72
N LEU A 370 -23.00 -5.24 13.28
CA LEU A 370 -22.24 -6.41 12.79
C LEU A 370 -23.05 -7.69 12.94
N SER A 371 -23.77 -7.82 14.06
CA SER A 371 -24.64 -8.98 14.31
C SER A 371 -25.80 -9.04 13.33
N ALA A 372 -26.37 -7.89 12.96
CA ALA A 372 -27.44 -7.82 11.97
C ALA A 372 -26.94 -8.22 10.58
N ILE A 373 -25.84 -7.63 10.11
CA ILE A 373 -25.24 -7.93 8.80
C ILE A 373 -24.85 -9.42 8.72
N ASN A 374 -24.25 -9.97 9.77
CA ASN A 374 -23.91 -11.39 9.83
C ASN A 374 -25.12 -12.32 9.88
N ALA A 375 -26.32 -11.82 10.17
CA ALA A 375 -27.57 -12.60 10.15
C ALA A 375 -28.35 -12.47 8.83
N CYS A 376 -27.97 -11.54 7.95
CA CYS A 376 -28.65 -11.29 6.68
C CYS A 376 -28.42 -12.40 5.64
N PHE A 377 -29.44 -12.59 4.81
CA PHE A 377 -29.46 -13.39 3.59
C PHE A 377 -29.82 -12.49 2.41
N GLU A 378 -29.81 -13.06 1.20
CA GLU A 378 -30.14 -12.31 -0.02
C GLU A 378 -31.55 -11.71 0.03
N GLY A 379 -31.63 -10.37 -0.14
CA GLY A 379 -32.86 -9.59 -0.16
C GLY A 379 -33.35 -9.11 1.21
N ASP A 380 -32.60 -9.33 2.29
CA ASP A 380 -32.90 -8.81 3.63
C ASP A 380 -32.61 -7.30 3.74
N THR A 381 -33.33 -6.62 4.64
CA THR A 381 -33.17 -5.18 4.91
C THR A 381 -32.72 -4.98 6.35
N VAL A 382 -31.71 -4.14 6.56
CA VAL A 382 -31.18 -3.76 7.87
C VAL A 382 -31.49 -2.28 8.12
N ILE A 383 -32.28 -2.01 9.16
CA ILE A 383 -32.64 -0.66 9.59
C ILE A 383 -31.85 -0.32 10.86
N VAL A 384 -31.00 0.70 10.79
CA VAL A 384 -30.21 1.18 11.92
C VAL A 384 -30.90 2.38 12.56
N CYS A 385 -31.27 2.25 13.83
CA CYS A 385 -31.87 3.35 14.58
C CYS A 385 -30.81 4.42 14.93
N PRO A 386 -31.22 5.68 15.22
CA PRO A 386 -30.35 6.72 15.75
C PRO A 386 -29.53 6.24 16.96
N GLY A 387 -28.23 6.48 16.91
CA GLY A 387 -27.29 6.01 17.92
C GLY A 387 -25.85 6.02 17.43
N HIS A 388 -24.93 5.87 18.39
CA HIS A 388 -23.51 5.73 18.15
C HIS A 388 -23.10 4.27 18.37
N TYR A 389 -22.71 3.58 17.30
CA TYR A 389 -22.41 2.15 17.29
C TYR A 389 -20.91 1.92 17.15
N MET A 390 -20.34 1.25 18.14
CA MET A 390 -18.92 0.93 18.20
C MET A 390 -18.67 -0.48 17.69
N VAL A 391 -17.95 -0.63 16.59
CA VAL A 391 -17.73 -1.93 15.95
C VAL A 391 -16.24 -2.26 15.90
N HIS A 392 -15.89 -3.47 16.34
CA HIS A 392 -14.50 -3.96 16.32
C HIS A 392 -14.18 -4.85 15.11
N GLY A 393 -15.21 -5.33 14.40
CA GLY A 393 -15.07 -6.19 13.22
C GLY A 393 -15.24 -5.45 11.90
N THR A 394 -15.09 -6.19 10.81
CA THR A 394 -15.34 -5.76 9.44
C THR A 394 -16.76 -6.15 9.01
N PHE A 395 -17.47 -5.28 8.29
CA PHE A 395 -18.72 -5.63 7.64
C PHE A 395 -18.45 -6.34 6.31
N SER A 396 -18.66 -7.65 6.29
CA SER A 396 -18.50 -8.50 5.12
C SER A 396 -19.86 -8.77 4.46
N ILE A 397 -20.21 -8.00 3.45
CA ILE A 397 -21.52 -8.04 2.77
C ILE A 397 -21.39 -8.78 1.43
N ALA A 398 -21.72 -10.07 1.43
CA ALA A 398 -21.70 -10.91 0.22
C ALA A 398 -23.05 -11.16 -0.43
N ASP A 399 -24.14 -10.92 0.29
CA ASP A 399 -25.50 -11.05 -0.22
C ASP A 399 -26.05 -9.66 -0.61
N SER A 400 -27.00 -9.62 -1.55
CA SER A 400 -27.65 -8.38 -1.97
C SER A 400 -28.59 -7.89 -0.87
N ILE A 401 -28.14 -6.93 -0.05
CA ILE A 401 -28.87 -6.40 1.11
C ILE A 401 -29.04 -4.88 1.04
N GLU A 402 -30.02 -4.38 1.77
CA GLU A 402 -30.26 -2.95 1.95
C GLU A 402 -29.95 -2.55 3.40
N LEU A 403 -28.99 -1.64 3.59
CA LEU A 403 -28.62 -1.07 4.88
C LEU A 403 -29.08 0.40 4.93
N GLU A 404 -30.09 0.68 5.76
CA GLU A 404 -30.71 2.00 5.86
C GLU A 404 -30.62 2.54 7.29
N GLY A 405 -30.15 3.79 7.42
CA GLY A 405 -30.29 4.56 8.64
C GLY A 405 -31.67 5.19 8.76
N TYR A 406 -32.36 4.97 9.89
CA TYR A 406 -33.64 5.61 10.20
C TYR A 406 -33.43 6.99 10.85
N GLY A 407 -33.08 7.99 10.06
CA GLY A 407 -32.82 9.34 10.56
C GLY A 407 -31.90 10.13 9.65
N LEU A 408 -31.34 11.21 10.20
CA LEU A 408 -30.26 11.93 9.54
C LEU A 408 -28.94 11.16 9.71
N PRO A 409 -28.02 11.23 8.73
CA PRO A 409 -26.75 10.51 8.81
C PRO A 409 -25.90 10.90 10.03
N ASP A 410 -25.99 12.15 10.50
CA ASP A 410 -25.27 12.58 11.72
C ASP A 410 -25.81 11.95 13.01
N ASP A 411 -27.05 11.49 13.03
CA ASP A 411 -27.65 10.81 14.19
C ASP A 411 -27.32 9.32 14.23
N ILE A 412 -26.79 8.76 13.14
CA ILE A 412 -26.53 7.32 12.97
C ILE A 412 -25.06 7.14 12.60
N VAL A 413 -24.24 7.01 13.64
CA VAL A 413 -22.79 6.94 13.51
C VAL A 413 -22.35 5.52 13.80
N ILE A 414 -21.63 4.92 12.85
CA ILE A 414 -20.95 3.64 13.02
C ILE A 414 -19.44 3.90 13.01
N GLU A 415 -18.82 3.78 14.18
CA GLU A 415 -17.38 3.99 14.38
C GLU A 415 -16.67 2.64 14.48
N LYS A 416 -15.70 2.42 13.58
CA LYS A 416 -14.78 1.27 13.67
C LYS A 416 -13.68 1.57 14.69
N ARG A 417 -13.49 0.66 15.67
CA ARG A 417 -12.33 0.69 16.58
C ARG A 417 -11.47 -0.54 16.46
N GLY A 418 -10.17 -0.31 16.30
CA GLY A 418 -9.14 -1.34 16.32
C GLY A 418 -8.35 -1.37 15.02
N LYS A 419 -7.09 -1.82 15.13
CA LYS A 419 -6.23 -2.07 13.99
C LYS A 419 -6.84 -3.19 13.15
N GLY A 420 -7.23 -2.88 11.93
CA GLY A 420 -7.76 -3.88 11.02
C GLY A 420 -7.87 -3.36 9.59
N ASP A 421 -7.74 -4.29 8.66
CA ASP A 421 -7.57 -4.07 7.23
C ASP A 421 -8.70 -3.22 6.63
N THR A 422 -9.94 -3.74 6.58
CA THR A 422 -11.10 -3.08 5.95
C THR A 422 -12.23 -2.76 6.93
N PHE A 423 -13.03 -1.71 6.68
CA PHE A 423 -14.25 -1.46 7.48
C PHE A 423 -15.48 -2.09 6.83
N VAL A 424 -15.82 -1.70 5.60
CA VAL A 424 -16.95 -2.25 4.85
C VAL A 424 -16.45 -2.90 3.57
N ASP A 425 -16.72 -4.19 3.42
CA ASP A 425 -16.36 -4.99 2.26
C ASP A 425 -17.62 -5.51 1.56
N CYS A 426 -17.77 -5.15 0.28
CA CYS A 426 -18.93 -5.43 -0.54
C CYS A 426 -18.57 -6.36 -1.72
N THR A 427 -19.16 -7.57 -1.71
CA THR A 427 -19.05 -8.57 -2.80
C THR A 427 -20.40 -8.97 -3.40
N GLY A 428 -21.52 -8.55 -2.79
CA GLY A 428 -22.88 -8.83 -3.25
C GLY A 428 -23.23 -8.23 -4.61
N ALA A 429 -24.25 -8.80 -5.26
CA ALA A 429 -24.62 -8.40 -6.63
C ALA A 429 -25.22 -6.99 -6.70
N ASP A 430 -26.09 -6.62 -5.75
CA ASP A 430 -26.63 -5.26 -5.60
C ASP A 430 -26.79 -4.93 -4.11
N ILE A 431 -25.94 -4.05 -3.59
CA ILE A 431 -25.93 -3.61 -2.19
C ILE A 431 -26.34 -2.14 -2.15
N LYS A 432 -27.27 -1.79 -1.26
CA LYS A 432 -27.68 -0.40 -1.04
C LYS A 432 -27.36 0.02 0.39
N ILE A 433 -26.66 1.14 0.55
CA ILE A 433 -26.36 1.75 1.84
C ILE A 433 -26.88 3.19 1.82
N SER A 434 -27.68 3.57 2.82
CA SER A 434 -28.27 4.91 2.87
C SER A 434 -28.40 5.49 4.28
N ASN A 435 -28.32 6.82 4.38
CA ASN A 435 -28.55 7.59 5.62
C ASN A 435 -27.66 7.22 6.81
N ILE A 436 -26.40 6.87 6.60
CA ILE A 436 -25.48 6.43 7.65
C ILE A 436 -24.16 7.23 7.59
N LYS A 437 -23.60 7.53 8.76
CA LYS A 437 -22.24 8.04 8.90
C LYS A 437 -21.29 6.94 9.33
N PHE A 438 -20.25 6.70 8.53
CA PHE A 438 -19.15 5.80 8.86
C PHE A 438 -17.93 6.61 9.31
N VAL A 439 -17.33 6.19 10.42
CA VAL A 439 -16.11 6.78 10.97
C VAL A 439 -15.07 5.69 11.12
N GLN A 440 -13.89 5.91 10.55
CA GLN A 440 -12.78 4.96 10.59
C GLN A 440 -11.57 5.59 11.30
N HIS A 441 -10.95 4.82 12.19
CA HIS A 441 -9.71 5.15 12.87
C HIS A 441 -8.70 4.00 12.71
N ASP A 442 -7.41 4.34 12.59
CA ASP A 442 -6.28 3.40 12.63
C ASP A 442 -6.43 2.17 11.70
N ALA A 443 -6.88 2.39 10.45
CA ALA A 443 -7.08 1.33 9.48
C ALA A 443 -6.03 1.35 8.37
N VAL A 444 -5.72 0.18 7.81
CA VAL A 444 -4.72 0.04 6.73
C VAL A 444 -5.35 0.30 5.36
N GLU A 445 -6.59 -0.17 5.16
CA GLU A 445 -7.32 -0.01 3.91
C GLU A 445 -8.50 0.95 4.04
N GLY A 446 -9.17 1.20 2.92
CA GLY A 446 -10.24 2.19 2.86
C GLY A 446 -11.50 1.86 3.65
N ILE A 447 -12.35 2.86 3.82
CA ILE A 447 -13.61 2.76 4.58
C ILE A 447 -14.59 1.79 3.91
N LEU A 448 -14.65 1.81 2.58
CA LEU A 448 -15.54 0.98 1.76
C LEU A 448 -14.77 0.42 0.57
N ILE A 449 -14.79 -0.90 0.42
CA ILE A 449 -14.19 -1.61 -0.70
C ILE A 449 -15.27 -2.39 -1.43
N ILE A 450 -15.30 -2.24 -2.75
CA ILE A 450 -16.25 -2.92 -3.62
C ILE A 450 -15.45 -3.85 -4.51
N HIS A 451 -15.50 -5.15 -4.19
CA HIS A 451 -14.79 -6.16 -4.97
C HIS A 451 -15.54 -6.56 -6.23
N ARG A 452 -16.86 -6.74 -6.14
CA ARG A 452 -17.73 -7.21 -7.23
C ARG A 452 -19.14 -6.68 -7.08
N GLY A 453 -19.92 -6.77 -8.16
CA GLY A 453 -21.31 -6.36 -8.18
C GLY A 453 -21.50 -4.85 -8.15
N LYS A 454 -22.69 -4.42 -7.75
CA LYS A 454 -23.08 -3.02 -7.70
C LYS A 454 -23.27 -2.59 -6.26
N THR A 455 -22.66 -1.49 -5.86
CA THR A 455 -22.90 -0.85 -4.56
C THR A 455 -23.42 0.56 -4.75
N THR A 456 -24.55 0.86 -4.12
CA THR A 456 -25.19 2.18 -4.14
C THR A 456 -25.09 2.83 -2.76
N LEU A 457 -24.52 4.01 -2.69
CA LEU A 457 -24.36 4.82 -1.47
C LEU A 457 -25.15 6.13 -1.63
N GLU A 458 -26.13 6.37 -0.75
CA GLU A 458 -27.07 7.48 -0.86
C GLU A 458 -27.22 8.23 0.46
N ASN A 459 -26.99 9.54 0.47
CA ASN A 459 -27.09 10.37 1.68
C ASN A 459 -26.27 9.84 2.87
N CYS A 460 -25.03 9.43 2.60
CA CYS A 460 -24.10 8.91 3.60
C CYS A 460 -22.93 9.87 3.83
N VAL A 461 -22.31 9.76 5.00
CA VAL A 461 -21.13 10.55 5.37
C VAL A 461 -19.98 9.60 5.69
N LEU A 462 -18.85 9.76 5.00
CA LEU A 462 -17.67 8.91 5.12
C LEU A 462 -16.49 9.72 5.69
N GLN A 463 -16.23 9.56 6.98
CA GLN A 463 -15.05 10.12 7.63
C GLN A 463 -13.92 9.09 7.62
N CYS A 464 -13.02 9.28 6.68
CA CYS A 464 -11.95 8.34 6.37
C CYS A 464 -10.64 8.80 7.01
N GLU A 465 -9.73 7.88 7.31
CA GLU A 465 -8.37 8.23 7.76
C GLU A 465 -7.32 7.88 6.71
N THR A 466 -7.41 6.72 6.06
CA THR A 466 -6.48 6.32 5.00
C THR A 466 -7.05 6.59 3.62
N THR A 467 -7.55 5.59 2.92
CA THR A 467 -8.26 5.73 1.65
C THR A 467 -9.76 5.83 1.93
N GLY A 468 -10.51 6.59 1.12
CA GLY A 468 -11.96 6.61 1.26
C GLY A 468 -12.61 5.36 0.67
N VAL A 469 -13.10 5.47 -0.57
CA VAL A 469 -13.78 4.35 -1.26
C VAL A 469 -12.85 3.72 -2.30
N THR A 470 -12.79 2.40 -2.36
CA THR A 470 -12.03 1.65 -3.37
C THR A 470 -12.95 0.83 -4.27
N VAL A 471 -12.96 1.13 -5.57
CA VAL A 471 -13.77 0.43 -6.58
C VAL A 471 -12.89 -0.49 -7.42
N ARG A 472 -13.03 -1.82 -7.25
CA ARG A 472 -12.20 -2.82 -7.94
C ARG A 472 -12.64 -3.08 -9.38
N THR A 473 -11.80 -3.79 -10.12
CA THR A 473 -12.05 -4.21 -11.51
C THR A 473 -13.38 -4.96 -11.63
N SER A 474 -14.17 -4.56 -12.64
CA SER A 474 -15.51 -5.11 -12.92
C SER A 474 -16.58 -4.83 -11.86
N ALA A 475 -16.34 -3.96 -10.88
CA ALA A 475 -17.35 -3.49 -9.94
C ALA A 475 -18.08 -2.22 -10.45
N GLU A 476 -19.32 -2.03 -9.99
CA GLU A 476 -20.10 -0.81 -10.22
C GLU A 476 -20.33 -0.06 -8.90
N PHE A 477 -19.96 1.21 -8.86
CA PHE A 477 -20.19 2.09 -7.72
C PHE A 477 -21.07 3.27 -8.11
N LEU A 478 -22.12 3.50 -7.31
CA LEU A 478 -23.02 4.63 -7.44
C LEU A 478 -23.04 5.41 -6.13
N MET A 479 -22.56 6.65 -6.14
CA MET A 479 -22.58 7.53 -4.98
C MET A 479 -23.45 8.75 -5.25
N LYS A 480 -24.41 9.02 -4.37
CA LYS A 480 -25.34 10.15 -4.49
C LYS A 480 -25.48 10.92 -3.20
N ASN A 481 -25.51 12.26 -3.31
CA ASN A 481 -25.85 13.15 -2.19
C ASN A 481 -25.05 12.85 -0.92
N SER A 482 -23.79 12.42 -1.06
CA SER A 482 -22.99 11.90 0.04
C SER A 482 -21.69 12.69 0.18
N ASP A 483 -21.14 12.73 1.38
CA ASP A 483 -19.93 13.48 1.71
C ASP A 483 -18.80 12.54 2.13
N LEU A 484 -17.61 12.73 1.57
CA LEU A 484 -16.40 11.97 1.86
C LEU A 484 -15.26 12.92 2.22
N TYR A 485 -14.65 12.70 3.39
CA TYR A 485 -13.56 13.55 3.85
C TYR A 485 -12.57 12.90 4.82
N GLY A 486 -11.40 13.54 4.95
CA GLY A 486 -10.36 13.19 5.92
C GLY A 486 -9.35 12.15 5.46
N ALA A 487 -9.46 11.66 4.22
CA ALA A 487 -8.59 10.60 3.70
C ALA A 487 -7.12 11.08 3.55
N LYS A 488 -6.18 10.50 4.29
CA LYS A 488 -4.72 10.69 4.09
C LYS A 488 -4.23 10.15 2.74
N GLY A 489 -5.01 9.29 2.10
CA GLY A 489 -4.82 8.77 0.74
C GLY A 489 -5.77 9.42 -0.27
N ALA A 490 -6.19 8.65 -1.27
CA ALA A 490 -7.21 9.11 -2.20
C ALA A 490 -8.61 9.04 -1.57
N GLY A 491 -9.44 10.03 -1.86
CA GLY A 491 -10.85 10.00 -1.45
C GLY A 491 -11.61 8.86 -2.13
N ILE A 492 -11.48 8.74 -3.46
CA ILE A 492 -12.03 7.61 -4.22
C ILE A 492 -10.94 7.02 -5.12
N GLU A 493 -10.69 5.72 -5.03
CA GLU A 493 -9.81 4.96 -5.92
C GLU A 493 -10.62 4.13 -6.91
N ILE A 494 -10.34 4.30 -8.22
CA ILE A 494 -11.05 3.64 -9.31
C ILE A 494 -10.06 2.76 -10.08
N TYR A 495 -10.31 1.46 -10.12
CA TYR A 495 -9.47 0.49 -10.85
C TYR A 495 -9.96 0.26 -12.30
N PRO A 496 -9.11 -0.27 -13.20
CA PRO A 496 -9.49 -0.56 -14.58
C PRO A 496 -10.71 -1.49 -14.67
N GLY A 497 -11.53 -1.33 -15.70
CA GLY A 497 -12.73 -2.15 -15.94
C GLY A 497 -13.90 -1.89 -14.99
N SER A 498 -13.80 -0.92 -14.08
CA SER A 498 -14.87 -0.56 -13.16
C SER A 498 -15.82 0.50 -13.75
N LYS A 499 -17.01 0.62 -13.16
CA LYS A 499 -17.99 1.65 -13.51
C LYS A 499 -18.30 2.49 -12.28
N CYS A 500 -18.06 3.80 -12.35
CA CYS A 500 -18.26 4.71 -11.23
C CYS A 500 -19.19 5.85 -11.63
N ILE A 501 -20.27 6.05 -10.88
CA ILE A 501 -21.24 7.13 -11.09
C ILE A 501 -21.32 7.96 -9.81
N LEU A 502 -20.92 9.22 -9.88
CA LEU A 502 -20.90 10.17 -8.78
C LEU A 502 -21.84 11.32 -9.09
N SER A 503 -22.91 11.52 -8.31
CA SER A 503 -23.81 12.65 -8.45
C SER A 503 -24.04 13.44 -7.16
N ASP A 504 -23.87 14.76 -7.21
CA ASP A 504 -24.20 15.68 -6.11
C ASP A 504 -23.45 15.35 -4.80
N ASN A 505 -22.20 14.89 -4.88
CA ASN A 505 -21.38 14.52 -3.71
C ASN A 505 -20.34 15.59 -3.34
N GLY A 506 -19.97 15.66 -2.06
CA GLY A 506 -18.82 16.41 -1.56
C GLY A 506 -17.60 15.52 -1.34
N ILE A 507 -16.47 15.78 -1.99
CA ILE A 507 -15.20 15.05 -1.77
C ILE A 507 -14.11 16.06 -1.41
N HIS A 508 -13.69 16.06 -0.15
CA HIS A 508 -12.82 17.14 0.33
C HIS A 508 -11.90 16.78 1.48
N HIS A 509 -10.85 17.58 1.69
CA HIS A 509 -9.85 17.34 2.75
C HIS A 509 -9.22 15.94 2.62
N CYS A 510 -8.96 15.50 1.39
CA CYS A 510 -8.24 14.27 1.10
C CYS A 510 -6.84 14.61 0.53
N LYS A 511 -5.90 13.66 0.53
CA LYS A 511 -4.60 13.87 -0.15
C LYS A 511 -4.80 14.03 -1.64
N GLU A 512 -5.52 13.12 -2.28
CA GLU A 512 -6.00 13.26 -3.67
C GLU A 512 -7.53 13.09 -3.64
N GLY A 513 -8.28 13.86 -4.45
CA GLY A 513 -9.74 13.76 -4.44
C GLY A 513 -10.22 12.41 -5.01
N ILE A 514 -9.99 12.20 -6.30
CA ILE A 514 -10.30 10.97 -7.02
C ILE A 514 -9.03 10.49 -7.72
N LEU A 515 -8.65 9.23 -7.50
CA LEU A 515 -7.50 8.59 -8.12
C LEU A 515 -7.98 7.49 -9.08
N ILE A 516 -7.75 7.71 -10.36
CA ILE A 516 -8.08 6.76 -11.43
C ILE A 516 -6.80 6.03 -11.79
N LYS A 517 -6.85 4.69 -11.73
CA LYS A 517 -5.72 3.83 -12.06
C LYS A 517 -5.98 3.18 -13.42
N ASP A 518 -5.08 3.39 -14.37
CA ASP A 518 -5.16 2.86 -15.73
C ASP A 518 -3.94 1.95 -16.00
N PHE A 519 -3.94 0.77 -15.37
CA PHE A 519 -2.90 -0.25 -15.59
C PHE A 519 -3.22 -0.98 -16.90
N LEU A 520 -2.61 -0.51 -17.97
CA LEU A 520 -2.80 -1.07 -19.31
C LEU A 520 -2.11 -2.43 -19.40
N ASP A 521 -2.94 -3.46 -19.58
CA ASP A 521 -2.57 -4.73 -20.19
C ASP A 521 -3.73 -5.09 -21.14
N GLU A 522 -3.48 -5.74 -22.28
CA GLU A 522 -4.38 -5.91 -23.44
C GLU A 522 -5.74 -6.63 -23.16
N HIS A 523 -6.07 -6.88 -21.89
CA HIS A 523 -7.14 -7.76 -21.43
C HIS A 523 -8.20 -7.06 -20.56
N TYR A 524 -8.08 -5.76 -20.28
CA TYR A 524 -9.02 -5.05 -19.39
C TYR A 524 -9.69 -3.85 -20.06
N ASP A 525 -10.99 -3.70 -19.81
CA ASP A 525 -11.78 -2.57 -20.28
C ASP A 525 -11.37 -1.26 -19.59
N ILE A 526 -11.46 -0.15 -20.32
CA ILE A 526 -11.26 1.21 -19.76
C ILE A 526 -12.33 1.48 -18.69
N PRO A 527 -11.98 2.07 -17.53
CA PRO A 527 -12.98 2.40 -16.50
C PRO A 527 -13.99 3.41 -17.04
N LYS A 528 -15.27 3.24 -16.67
CA LYS A 528 -16.38 4.12 -17.11
C LYS A 528 -16.82 5.02 -15.98
N ILE A 529 -16.52 6.31 -16.08
CA ILE A 529 -16.72 7.28 -15.01
C ILE A 529 -17.76 8.33 -15.43
N SER A 530 -18.76 8.55 -14.57
CA SER A 530 -19.77 9.60 -14.73
C SER A 530 -19.75 10.49 -13.49
N MET A 531 -19.57 11.79 -13.69
CA MET A 531 -19.49 12.79 -12.62
C MET A 531 -20.49 13.91 -12.90
N VAL A 532 -21.47 14.09 -12.03
CA VAL A 532 -22.50 15.12 -12.17
C VAL A 532 -22.60 15.95 -10.89
N ASN A 533 -22.45 17.27 -10.98
CA ASN A 533 -22.65 18.21 -9.88
C ASN A 533 -21.87 17.93 -8.58
N ASN A 534 -20.73 17.24 -8.65
CA ASN A 534 -19.91 16.98 -7.46
C ASN A 534 -19.08 18.22 -7.08
N ILE A 535 -18.81 18.39 -5.79
CA ILE A 535 -17.97 19.45 -5.25
C ILE A 535 -16.70 18.83 -4.69
N ILE A 536 -15.58 19.02 -5.40
CA ILE A 536 -14.29 18.42 -5.05
C ILE A 536 -13.34 19.54 -4.63
N HIS A 537 -13.06 19.65 -3.33
CA HIS A 537 -12.35 20.81 -2.80
C HIS A 537 -11.42 20.55 -1.62
N ASN A 538 -10.53 21.50 -1.33
CA ASN A 538 -9.60 21.44 -0.19
C ASN A 538 -8.77 20.15 -0.14
N ASN A 539 -8.45 19.54 -1.28
CA ASN A 539 -7.56 18.37 -1.32
C ASN A 539 -6.10 18.84 -1.41
N GLU A 540 -5.17 18.12 -0.78
CA GLU A 540 -3.75 18.51 -0.74
C GLU A 540 -3.11 18.47 -2.14
N GLY A 541 -3.52 17.49 -2.95
CA GLY A 541 -3.09 17.23 -4.30
C GLY A 541 -4.06 17.77 -5.35
N TYR A 542 -4.36 16.95 -6.36
CA TYR A 542 -5.32 17.27 -7.40
C TYR A 542 -6.74 16.82 -7.03
N GLY A 543 -7.74 17.44 -7.66
CA GLY A 543 -9.13 17.00 -7.55
C GLY A 543 -9.35 15.63 -8.18
N VAL A 544 -8.79 15.40 -9.37
CA VAL A 544 -8.76 14.09 -10.06
C VAL A 544 -7.35 13.82 -10.55
N VAL A 545 -6.82 12.64 -10.23
CA VAL A 545 -5.52 12.15 -10.71
C VAL A 545 -5.75 10.92 -11.57
N LEU A 546 -5.06 10.86 -12.70
CA LEU A 546 -4.97 9.66 -13.52
C LEU A 546 -3.56 9.09 -13.47
N VAL A 547 -3.45 7.79 -13.17
CA VAL A 547 -2.18 7.07 -13.13
C VAL A 547 -2.04 6.22 -14.40
N LYS A 548 -1.02 6.47 -15.21
CA LYS A 548 -0.70 5.72 -16.43
C LYS A 548 0.70 5.12 -16.38
N PRO A 549 0.92 3.91 -16.96
CA PRO A 549 2.25 3.35 -17.13
C PRO A 549 3.06 4.13 -18.17
N THR A 550 4.37 4.29 -17.94
CA THR A 550 5.30 5.06 -18.78
C THR A 550 5.38 4.55 -20.22
N ILE A 551 5.11 3.25 -20.45
CA ILE A 551 5.16 2.57 -21.75
C ILE A 551 4.27 3.24 -22.82
N PHE A 552 3.20 3.93 -22.41
CA PHE A 552 2.26 4.57 -23.35
C PHE A 552 2.73 5.92 -23.89
N SER A 553 3.68 6.59 -23.23
CA SER A 553 4.15 7.91 -23.70
C SER A 553 5.03 7.76 -24.94
N GLU A 554 5.86 6.70 -25.02
CA GLU A 554 6.74 6.45 -26.17
C GLU A 554 5.97 6.09 -27.45
N LEU A 555 4.79 5.46 -27.34
CA LEU A 555 3.98 5.14 -28.52
C LEU A 555 3.17 6.34 -29.03
N GLN A 556 2.80 7.29 -28.16
CA GLN A 556 2.06 8.49 -28.56
C GLN A 556 2.97 9.55 -29.18
N ASP A 557 4.20 9.69 -28.70
CA ASP A 557 5.20 10.59 -29.31
C ASP A 557 5.62 10.09 -30.71
N ASN A 558 5.74 8.77 -30.90
CA ASN A 558 6.00 8.17 -32.22
C ASN A 558 4.82 8.27 -33.20
N ALA A 559 3.59 8.40 -32.70
CA ALA A 559 2.41 8.60 -33.54
C ALA A 559 2.25 10.06 -34.03
N HIS A 560 2.79 11.03 -33.29
CA HIS A 560 2.80 12.43 -33.69
C HIS A 560 3.94 12.78 -34.66
N ASP A 561 5.11 12.15 -34.54
CA ASP A 561 6.21 12.33 -35.51
C ASP A 561 5.94 11.62 -36.86
N GLY A 562 5.12 10.57 -36.90
CA GLY A 562 4.77 9.86 -38.14
C GLY A 562 3.81 10.58 -39.10
N ILE A 563 3.18 11.68 -38.66
CA ILE A 563 2.16 12.40 -39.44
C ILE A 563 2.74 13.63 -40.18
N GLU A 564 3.89 14.17 -39.75
CA GLU A 564 4.56 15.26 -40.47
C GLU A 564 5.48 14.79 -41.60
N GLU A 565 6.06 13.58 -41.54
CA GLU A 565 6.92 13.09 -42.63
C GLU A 565 6.15 12.54 -43.85
N ASN A 566 4.88 12.16 -43.70
CA ASN A 566 4.07 11.61 -44.79
C ASN A 566 3.37 12.66 -45.68
N LYS A 567 3.59 13.97 -45.45
CA LYS A 567 3.14 15.06 -46.34
C LYS A 567 4.23 15.60 -47.28
N ALA A 568 5.48 15.13 -47.16
CA ALA A 568 6.61 15.65 -47.96
C ALA A 568 7.00 14.77 -49.17
N LEU A 569 6.51 13.51 -49.27
CA LEU A 569 6.98 12.55 -50.28
C LEU A 569 5.82 11.76 -50.92
N LYS A 570 4.92 12.44 -51.63
CA LYS A 570 4.04 11.80 -52.64
C LYS A 570 3.35 12.80 -53.57
N ILE A 571 4.10 13.75 -54.13
CA ILE A 571 3.74 14.41 -55.40
C ILE A 571 5.01 14.57 -56.24
N GLN A 572 5.48 13.49 -56.87
CA GLN A 572 6.26 13.56 -58.12
C GLN A 572 6.04 12.25 -58.89
N THR A 573 5.00 12.20 -59.71
CA THR A 573 4.92 11.56 -61.04
C THR A 573 3.46 11.39 -61.45
N SER A 574 2.91 12.38 -62.15
CA SER A 574 1.96 12.10 -63.24
C SER A 574 1.88 13.35 -64.13
N GLU A 575 2.68 13.35 -65.19
CA GLU A 575 2.39 14.17 -66.39
C GLU A 575 1.57 13.33 -67.37
N GLU A 576 0.68 14.05 -68.08
CA GLU A 576 -0.11 13.68 -69.28
C GLU A 576 -1.41 12.89 -69.03
N ALA A 577 -2.61 13.33 -69.45
CA ALA A 577 -3.00 14.37 -70.41
C ALA A 577 -4.46 14.84 -70.24
N ASP A 578 -4.71 16.12 -70.59
CA ASP A 578 -5.86 16.73 -71.33
C ASP A 578 -7.34 16.47 -70.91
N ALA A 579 -8.31 17.40 -70.91
CA ALA A 579 -8.51 18.81 -71.33
C ALA A 579 -9.83 19.30 -70.63
N ALA A 580 -10.25 20.56 -70.50
CA ALA A 580 -10.13 21.77 -71.32
C ALA A 580 -10.49 23.06 -70.53
N GLU A 581 -9.82 24.15 -70.92
CA GLU A 581 -10.17 25.61 -70.96
C GLU A 581 -11.03 26.25 -69.84
N ARG A 582 -10.46 27.13 -68.99
CA ARG A 582 -10.03 28.55 -69.20
C ARG A 582 -11.16 29.53 -69.50
N VAL A 583 -11.29 30.56 -68.65
CA VAL A 583 -10.97 32.00 -68.89
C VAL A 583 -10.83 32.62 -67.48
N ASP A 584 -9.62 33.01 -67.03
CA ASP A 584 -9.07 34.40 -66.97
C ASP A 584 -10.07 35.45 -66.44
N LEU A 585 -9.75 36.52 -65.72
CA LEU A 585 -8.60 37.12 -65.02
C LEU A 585 -9.14 38.52 -64.70
N GLU A 586 -8.85 39.04 -63.50
CA GLU A 586 -8.83 40.45 -63.07
C GLU A 586 -9.68 41.56 -63.73
N GLU A 587 -10.13 42.45 -62.84
CA GLU A 587 -10.73 43.79 -63.02
C GLU A 587 -12.26 43.85 -63.12
N LEU A 588 -12.88 44.42 -62.08
CA LEU A 588 -13.39 45.80 -62.11
C LEU A 588 -14.26 46.12 -60.88
N ILE A 589 -14.00 47.31 -60.29
CA ILE A 589 -15.00 48.25 -59.73
C ILE A 589 -15.58 47.86 -58.35
N GLN A 590 -15.72 48.71 -57.33
CA GLN A 590 -15.35 50.09 -56.97
C GLN A 590 -16.15 50.35 -55.68
N CYS A 591 -15.62 51.22 -54.80
CA CYS A 591 -16.39 52.20 -53.99
C CYS A 591 -17.46 51.69 -53.00
N ALA A 592 -17.84 52.37 -51.94
CA ALA A 592 -17.30 53.42 -51.10
C ALA A 592 -18.37 53.62 -50.00
N THR A 593 -17.90 53.98 -48.81
CA THR A 593 -18.55 54.86 -47.81
C THR A 593 -19.92 54.54 -47.20
N GLY A 594 -19.93 54.61 -45.86
CA GLY A 594 -21.17 54.77 -45.09
C GLY A 594 -21.01 55.17 -43.61
N ARG A 595 -20.10 56.11 -43.27
CA ARG A 595 -20.09 57.08 -42.12
C ARG A 595 -20.25 56.53 -40.68
N MET A 596 -19.64 57.08 -39.61
CA MET A 596 -19.30 58.47 -39.21
C MET A 596 -18.35 58.38 -37.97
N GLU A 597 -17.10 58.86 -37.96
CA GLU A 597 -16.59 60.22 -37.58
C GLU A 597 -16.88 60.66 -36.11
N LEU A 598 -15.98 61.24 -35.28
CA LEU A 598 -14.57 61.68 -35.39
C LEU A 598 -14.04 62.22 -34.03
N SER A 599 -12.70 62.36 -33.96
CA SER A 599 -11.89 63.41 -33.29
C SER A 599 -11.47 63.15 -31.82
N VAL A 600 -10.26 63.45 -31.32
CA VAL A 600 -9.10 64.27 -31.78
C VAL A 600 -7.78 63.64 -31.30
N ARG A 601 -6.72 63.79 -32.11
CA ARG A 601 -5.32 63.45 -31.86
C ARG A 601 -4.59 64.61 -31.14
N THR A 602 -3.76 64.31 -30.14
CA THR A 602 -2.61 65.17 -29.78
C THR A 602 -1.44 64.27 -29.40
N ASP A 603 -0.43 64.20 -30.27
CA ASP A 603 0.91 63.71 -29.93
C ASP A 603 1.67 64.83 -29.20
N LEU A 604 2.40 64.50 -28.13
CA LEU A 604 3.66 65.10 -27.66
C LEU A 604 3.98 64.62 -26.22
N SER A 605 4.92 63.69 -26.06
CA SER A 605 6.21 63.91 -25.39
C SER A 605 6.82 62.62 -24.86
N GLU A 606 8.00 62.30 -25.41
CA GLU A 606 9.06 61.42 -24.90
C GLU A 606 9.12 61.36 -23.36
N GLN A 607 8.67 60.25 -22.74
CA GLN A 607 9.04 59.88 -21.36
C GLN A 607 8.53 58.48 -20.91
N VAL A 608 8.69 57.41 -21.70
CA VAL A 608 8.38 56.04 -21.19
C VAL A 608 9.37 54.95 -21.65
N GLU A 609 10.46 55.30 -22.32
CA GLU A 609 11.38 54.29 -22.87
C GLU A 609 12.22 53.54 -21.81
N GLY A 610 12.24 54.01 -20.56
CA GLY A 610 12.95 53.33 -19.46
C GLY A 610 12.16 52.29 -18.66
N ASN A 611 10.83 52.25 -18.78
CA ASN A 611 10.00 51.34 -17.96
C ASN A 611 9.62 50.04 -18.69
N CYS A 612 9.68 50.01 -20.02
CA CYS A 612 9.40 48.80 -20.79
C CYS A 612 10.52 47.75 -20.66
N GLU A 613 11.77 48.20 -20.48
CA GLU A 613 12.91 47.29 -20.33
C GLU A 613 12.89 46.57 -18.96
N ILE A 614 12.54 47.27 -17.88
CA ILE A 614 12.44 46.69 -16.53
C ILE A 614 11.27 45.68 -16.45
N VAL A 615 10.15 45.95 -17.12
CA VAL A 615 9.03 44.99 -17.21
C VAL A 615 9.43 43.75 -18.01
N ASN A 616 10.15 43.94 -19.12
CA ASN A 616 10.63 42.81 -19.92
C ASN A 616 11.69 42.00 -19.18
N GLU A 617 12.54 42.62 -18.37
CA GLU A 617 13.54 41.95 -17.55
C GLU A 617 12.90 41.23 -16.34
N LEU A 618 11.87 41.80 -15.71
CA LEU A 618 11.07 41.11 -14.68
C LEU A 618 10.27 39.93 -15.23
N VAL A 619 9.75 40.04 -16.46
CA VAL A 619 9.11 38.92 -17.17
C VAL A 619 10.15 37.87 -17.55
N ALA A 620 11.36 38.25 -17.97
CA ALA A 620 12.45 37.32 -18.25
C ALA A 620 12.96 36.61 -16.98
N VAL A 621 13.06 37.30 -15.85
CA VAL A 621 13.47 36.71 -14.55
C VAL A 621 12.35 35.82 -13.99
N SER A 622 11.08 36.18 -14.22
CA SER A 622 9.89 35.35 -13.92
C SER A 622 9.89 34.05 -14.73
N THR A 623 10.16 34.12 -16.03
CA THR A 623 10.23 32.94 -16.90
C THR A 623 11.46 32.07 -16.59
N GLN A 624 12.58 32.66 -16.18
CA GLN A 624 13.76 31.93 -15.71
C GLN A 624 13.53 31.22 -14.36
N LYS A 625 12.85 31.87 -13.40
CA LYS A 625 12.41 31.24 -12.14
C LYS A 625 11.38 30.14 -12.40
N GLY A 626 10.47 30.34 -13.36
CA GLY A 626 9.53 29.33 -13.84
C GLY A 626 10.23 28.13 -14.48
N HIS A 627 11.30 28.36 -15.25
CA HIS A 627 12.12 27.31 -15.85
C HIS A 627 12.94 26.53 -14.80
N MET A 628 13.47 27.20 -13.78
CA MET A 628 14.20 26.54 -12.68
C MET A 628 13.25 25.73 -11.78
N LYS A 629 12.01 26.19 -11.54
CA LYS A 629 10.95 25.39 -10.91
C LYS A 629 10.53 24.20 -11.78
N LYS A 630 10.37 24.39 -13.09
CA LYS A 630 10.09 23.30 -14.04
C LYS A 630 11.20 22.24 -14.05
N LYS A 631 12.47 22.65 -13.96
CA LYS A 631 13.62 21.72 -13.93
C LYS A 631 13.69 20.88 -12.65
N ARG A 632 13.33 21.48 -11.50
CA ARG A 632 13.18 20.75 -10.22
C ARG A 632 11.94 19.85 -10.17
N LEU A 633 10.88 20.17 -10.91
CA LEU A 633 9.65 19.37 -10.99
C LEU A 633 9.79 18.20 -11.99
N SER A 634 10.58 18.35 -13.06
CA SER A 634 10.92 17.26 -13.99
C SER A 634 11.83 16.20 -13.37
N GLU A 635 12.62 16.54 -12.35
CA GLU A 635 13.41 15.58 -11.56
C GLU A 635 12.55 14.74 -10.59
N LEU A 636 11.25 15.05 -10.44
CA LEU A 636 10.29 14.38 -9.54
C LEU A 636 9.19 13.60 -10.28
N GLY A 637 9.30 13.38 -11.59
CA GLY A 637 8.36 12.53 -12.36
C GLY A 637 6.95 13.09 -12.54
N ILE A 638 6.73 14.40 -12.36
CA ILE A 638 5.39 15.02 -12.50
C ILE A 638 5.27 15.66 -13.88
N THR A 639 4.50 15.05 -14.78
CA THR A 639 4.05 15.68 -16.04
C THR A 639 2.77 16.49 -15.82
N GLN A 640 2.52 17.42 -16.75
CA GLN A 640 1.73 18.65 -16.64
C GLN A 640 0.30 18.50 -16.07
N ALA A 641 -0.25 19.62 -15.56
CA ALA A 641 -1.70 19.80 -15.45
C ALA A 641 -2.31 19.66 -16.85
N ASP A 642 -2.93 18.51 -17.11
CA ASP A 642 -3.39 18.14 -18.43
C ASP A 642 -4.86 18.53 -18.60
N ASP A 643 -5.11 19.66 -19.26
CA ASP A 643 -6.46 20.10 -19.63
C ASP A 643 -7.14 19.13 -20.63
N ASN A 644 -6.41 18.15 -21.21
CA ASN A 644 -6.98 17.09 -22.04
C ASN A 644 -7.50 15.86 -21.27
N LEU A 645 -7.39 15.79 -19.94
CA LEU A 645 -7.92 14.65 -19.17
C LEU A 645 -9.43 14.41 -19.42
N MET A 646 -10.17 15.50 -19.65
CA MET A 646 -11.62 15.50 -19.90
C MET A 646 -12.01 14.89 -21.26
N SER A 647 -11.04 14.67 -22.16
CA SER A 647 -11.25 14.12 -23.51
C SER A 647 -10.96 12.61 -23.60
N GLN A 648 -10.57 11.98 -22.50
CA GLN A 648 -10.25 10.56 -22.48
C GLN A 648 -11.51 9.68 -22.47
N GLU A 649 -11.47 8.55 -23.19
CA GLU A 649 -12.59 7.62 -23.38
C GLU A 649 -13.20 7.06 -22.08
N MET A 650 -12.48 7.21 -20.95
CA MET A 650 -12.95 6.78 -19.62
C MET A 650 -14.12 7.60 -19.06
N PHE A 651 -14.25 8.86 -19.45
CA PHE A 651 -15.31 9.74 -18.93
C PHE A 651 -16.55 9.69 -19.81
N VAL A 652 -17.59 9.03 -19.30
CA VAL A 652 -18.89 8.90 -20.00
C VAL A 652 -19.70 10.19 -19.89
N ALA A 653 -19.66 10.86 -18.74
CA ALA A 653 -20.33 12.14 -18.55
C ALA A 653 -19.62 12.97 -17.46
N ILE A 654 -19.37 14.24 -17.73
CA ILE A 654 -18.85 15.19 -16.73
C ILE A 654 -19.64 16.50 -16.85
N VAL A 655 -20.54 16.76 -15.91
CA VAL A 655 -21.46 17.91 -15.97
C VAL A 655 -21.56 18.59 -14.61
N GLY A 656 -21.40 19.92 -14.57
CA GLY A 656 -21.71 20.73 -13.38
C GLY A 656 -20.79 20.54 -12.17
N ASN A 657 -19.70 19.78 -12.29
CA ASN A 657 -18.74 19.55 -11.18
C ASN A 657 -17.94 20.82 -10.87
N GLN A 658 -17.66 21.04 -9.59
CA GLN A 658 -16.91 22.18 -9.09
C GLN A 658 -15.60 21.72 -8.43
N PHE A 659 -14.49 22.29 -8.88
CA PHE A 659 -13.16 22.06 -8.30
C PHE A 659 -12.68 23.35 -7.66
N LYS A 660 -12.44 23.35 -6.34
CA LYS A 660 -12.08 24.56 -5.59
C LYS A 660 -10.97 24.28 -4.60
N TRP A 661 -9.99 25.17 -4.49
CA TRP A 661 -8.97 25.11 -3.42
C TRP A 661 -8.22 23.77 -3.30
N ASN A 662 -8.03 23.03 -4.41
CA ASN A 662 -7.16 21.85 -4.43
C ASN A 662 -5.70 22.31 -4.63
N GLY A 663 -4.77 21.73 -3.86
CA GLY A 663 -3.41 22.24 -3.73
C GLY A 663 -2.57 22.19 -5.01
N LYS A 664 -2.73 21.15 -5.83
CA LYS A 664 -1.98 20.97 -7.10
C LYS A 664 -2.79 21.29 -8.36
N GLY A 665 -4.12 21.41 -8.25
CA GLY A 665 -5.00 21.77 -9.36
C GLY A 665 -6.26 20.90 -9.44
N SER A 666 -7.04 21.05 -10.50
CA SER A 666 -8.25 20.24 -10.71
C SER A 666 -7.93 18.84 -11.24
N PHE A 667 -6.98 18.74 -12.17
CA PHE A 667 -6.64 17.51 -12.88
C PHE A 667 -5.12 17.32 -12.91
N GLY A 668 -4.66 16.09 -12.73
CA GLY A 668 -3.25 15.71 -12.86
C GLY A 668 -3.08 14.32 -13.47
N THR A 669 -1.97 14.13 -14.19
CA THR A 669 -1.56 12.82 -14.70
C THR A 669 -0.27 12.41 -14.01
N PHE A 670 -0.23 11.19 -13.49
CA PHE A 670 0.95 10.57 -12.89
C PHE A 670 1.42 9.45 -13.81
N LEU A 671 2.66 9.54 -14.28
CA LEU A 671 3.31 8.50 -15.06
C LEU A 671 4.19 7.67 -14.11
N PHE A 672 4.19 6.34 -14.25
CA PHE A 672 5.01 5.45 -13.44
C PHE A 672 5.76 4.42 -14.27
#